data_AF-A0A953Q5B6-F1
#
_entry.id   AF-A0A953Q5B6-F1
#
_cell.length_a   1.000
_cell.length_b   1.000
_cell.length_c   1.000
_cell.angle_alpha   90.00
_cell.angle_beta   90.00
_cell.angle_gamma   90.00
#
_symmetry.space_group_name_H-M   'P 1'
#
loop_
_entity.id
_entity.type
_entity.pdbx_description
1 polymer ?
#
loop_
_entity_poly.entity_id
_entity_poly.type
_entity_poly.pdbx_seq_one_letter_code
_entity_poly.pdbx_strand_id
1 'polypeptide(L)'
;MRTEAEMAEEWWQSADGAKDGGHRDRARVLKALAEQALAQADHLSVTGMPASAVDALVASESLSDLGNDRVAFRHDVLREWAIGNLLYFDLSLIERLPLDRPAPPDLGRGVELAARLSIERTADIERWRSLHAAVSKTGVNESWRRAVLLALVRSEIAVEMLDKASAALFAVRARLLRELIRIVMAVESDPVDKYFAAAGIDPRKIPAGINVPVGPSWARLILWLIKTGVGVPAPAIPDVVSLYSNWSIIWGGKDPWTPRIVEWFYYWLSQIDTSRIMARSKNRPRAFNDELDSEQVGRLAEDLRTGFLLFCNHRPNLAAEYLKSFSKHPYRHHALRALLKFRGALAQAAPKELAELTADYLLPKEDKEDEEYSGPFPEAFKYVGLDFVPASPAQGPFYELLLHAPEYGLPLIRRIVDHAVAFKTGGRDFFRNAMTVVFPDGCEKVFPWYQSYGWSRDLGAGPSVVASALLALEAWAHGRIEKGEPVDKVVAEIIGQGPVPAAYLLVAVDLLLSHWPDSHTPAVPFVACPELLCLDRQRVVSDNIQMPDIFGLKEVEREPAGLVSLESLKTRPSRHLTLDQLLDFYAMEEFSADRPVLTGLLQGAAARLGPPQKQSNLGDPELMVLHALNRIDPNNWRKTSVQTADGPKEGWEYTPPAAERDHLKPLQDEMQERNTHAQAEGSIRIVLNNPGRSSTVFAAAAVKWAREVANKPAGNGSEQWLREEAIVSVAMIAARDGGTGLIATHGDWVRETFRRAFKGKHDPACRMRDGLQYNPIAIAFMGTALLLKNRFEMADVRTLLEAAGDDDPAAAQGFFYVAGILAAVDERLPRAVLRCAFLACIQPVRQWGMPEEDHKARLEARHRAVTAAIEADLAWLDGKLDEPAWPAFEPSRAHSRHSYSLNERRRERDDREKRPEQYTDQQAAALWLGKAASIFDVVKRPWLRDVARAYSNWTVVANGSDLGEEDDPDRIPDEWNRAYFNLLARCLAGLTIPQIDEFALGPILRLPGEASLDVTAIFVRSVDDVYFNGTGLGDGEAVHIRTTLARRLMTSRQWEWQRRDLSDSIGTHLARALAVLLFNDYSYVFSPSKCYLLERGVDRLPPFLPPLQELAESGPFLFMATTLLNLLEVSPRPAHLPLTCAASKSWLAAHADDSEFWIGRAIGRRVCSVIEATLTLAPNSFAPDQPGRREIDDVLGKWIRLGVAEAHRLEKALREIQ
;
A
#
# COMPACT_ATOMS: atom_id res chain seq x y z
N MET A 1 -33.66 40.48 -24.60
CA MET A 1 -33.63 39.87 -23.26
C MET A 1 -32.25 39.22 -23.09
N ARG A 2 -31.55 39.52 -22.01
CA ARG A 2 -30.17 39.08 -21.71
C ARG A 2 -30.13 37.84 -20.81
N THR A 3 -31.20 37.57 -20.06
CA THR A 3 -31.29 36.46 -19.11
C THR A 3 -32.62 35.72 -19.24
N GLU A 4 -32.66 34.47 -18.78
CA GLU A 4 -33.91 33.71 -18.66
C GLU A 4 -34.90 34.36 -17.69
N ALA A 5 -34.43 34.96 -16.58
CA ALA A 5 -35.30 35.64 -15.64
C ALA A 5 -35.99 36.86 -16.28
N GLU A 6 -35.30 37.60 -17.17
CA GLU A 6 -35.95 38.65 -17.97
C GLU A 6 -37.02 38.08 -18.92
N MET A 7 -36.76 36.93 -19.55
CA MET A 7 -37.75 36.27 -20.42
C MET A 7 -38.99 35.85 -19.62
N ALA A 8 -38.79 35.24 -18.45
CA ALA A 8 -39.86 34.82 -17.56
C ALA A 8 -40.69 36.02 -17.07
N GLU A 9 -40.05 37.14 -16.71
CA GLU A 9 -40.75 38.37 -16.30
C GLU A 9 -41.57 38.97 -17.45
N GLU A 10 -40.99 39.04 -18.66
CA GLU A 10 -41.68 39.61 -19.82
C GLU A 10 -42.90 38.78 -20.24
N TRP A 11 -42.76 37.45 -20.25
CA TRP A 11 -43.87 36.53 -20.48
C TRP A 11 -44.98 36.70 -19.43
N TRP A 12 -44.62 36.78 -18.15
CA TRP A 12 -45.57 36.96 -17.06
C TRP A 12 -46.30 38.32 -17.13
N GLN A 13 -45.56 39.40 -17.39
CA GLN A 13 -46.14 40.75 -17.48
C GLN A 13 -47.00 40.96 -18.74
N SER A 14 -46.68 40.30 -19.84
CA SER A 14 -47.47 40.33 -21.07
C SER A 14 -48.70 39.41 -21.03
N ALA A 15 -48.75 38.48 -20.06
CA ALA A 15 -49.73 37.40 -20.03
C ALA A 15 -49.80 36.67 -21.39
N ASP A 16 -48.63 36.42 -21.95
CA ASP A 16 -48.38 35.75 -23.24
C ASP A 16 -49.16 36.35 -24.42
N GLY A 17 -49.29 37.68 -24.47
CA GLY A 17 -50.01 38.36 -25.55
C GLY A 17 -49.87 39.88 -25.54
N ALA A 18 -50.57 40.55 -26.46
CA ALA A 18 -50.60 42.01 -26.52
C ALA A 18 -51.28 42.62 -25.27
N LYS A 19 -50.86 43.80 -24.84
CA LYS A 19 -51.52 44.55 -23.75
C LYS A 19 -52.85 45.17 -24.23
N ASP A 20 -53.83 44.31 -24.49
CA ASP A 20 -55.18 44.62 -24.97
C ASP A 20 -56.24 44.55 -23.85
N GLY A 21 -57.52 44.72 -24.19
CA GLY A 21 -58.62 44.65 -23.23
C GLY A 21 -58.74 43.31 -22.48
N GLY A 22 -58.21 42.21 -23.06
CA GLY A 22 -58.22 40.86 -22.47
C GLY A 22 -56.99 40.54 -21.62
N HIS A 23 -55.97 41.41 -21.59
CA HIS A 23 -54.72 41.20 -20.86
C HIS A 23 -54.92 40.85 -19.38
N ARG A 24 -55.79 41.60 -18.68
CA ARG A 24 -56.04 41.37 -17.25
C ARG A 24 -56.70 40.02 -16.98
N ASP A 25 -57.56 39.55 -17.89
CA ASP A 25 -58.23 38.27 -17.74
C ASP A 25 -57.27 37.12 -17.99
N ARG A 26 -56.40 37.21 -19.01
CA ARG A 26 -55.30 36.25 -19.19
C ARG A 26 -54.36 36.19 -18.00
N ALA A 27 -53.97 37.35 -17.45
CA ALA A 27 -53.11 37.43 -16.28
C ALA A 27 -53.76 36.77 -15.03
N ARG A 28 -55.08 36.90 -14.85
CA ARG A 28 -55.81 36.23 -13.76
C ARG A 28 -55.80 34.72 -13.91
N VAL A 29 -55.99 34.20 -15.13
CA VAL A 29 -55.92 32.75 -15.42
C VAL A 29 -54.53 32.22 -15.10
N LEU A 30 -53.47 32.87 -15.59
CA LEU A 30 -52.07 32.47 -15.31
C LEU A 30 -51.75 32.53 -13.81
N LYS A 31 -52.19 33.57 -13.10
CA LYS A 31 -52.00 33.69 -11.65
C LYS A 31 -52.71 32.56 -10.89
N ALA A 32 -53.96 32.27 -11.21
CA ALA A 32 -54.72 31.20 -10.55
C ALA A 32 -54.10 29.82 -10.82
N LEU A 33 -53.60 29.59 -12.03
CA LEU A 33 -52.91 28.34 -12.37
C LEU A 33 -51.56 28.23 -11.65
N ALA A 34 -50.81 29.32 -11.52
CA ALA A 34 -49.58 29.37 -10.75
C ALA A 34 -49.82 29.08 -9.25
N GLU A 35 -50.90 29.59 -8.66
CA GLU A 35 -51.29 29.30 -7.28
C GLU A 35 -51.71 27.85 -7.06
N GLN A 36 -52.30 27.19 -8.08
CA GLN A 36 -52.58 25.76 -8.07
C GLN A 36 -51.30 24.92 -8.21
N ALA A 37 -50.40 25.31 -9.12
CA ALA A 37 -49.11 24.67 -9.30
C ALA A 37 -48.25 24.75 -8.02
N LEU A 38 -48.29 25.88 -7.31
CA LEU A 38 -47.63 26.05 -6.01
C LEU A 38 -48.17 25.06 -4.95
N ALA A 39 -49.46 24.69 -5.05
CA ALA A 39 -50.10 23.70 -4.20
C ALA A 39 -49.94 22.25 -4.71
N GLN A 40 -49.13 22.04 -5.76
CA GLN A 40 -48.91 20.75 -6.43
C GLN A 40 -50.19 20.12 -7.00
N ALA A 41 -51.16 20.93 -7.44
CA ALA A 41 -52.31 20.44 -8.20
C ALA A 41 -51.98 20.38 -9.70
N ASP A 42 -52.32 19.27 -10.35
CA ASP A 42 -51.98 19.02 -11.76
C ASP A 42 -52.73 19.91 -12.76
N HIS A 43 -53.89 20.44 -12.38
CA HIS A 43 -54.76 21.20 -13.27
C HIS A 43 -55.60 22.23 -12.52
N LEU A 44 -56.00 23.29 -13.22
CA LEU A 44 -56.93 24.30 -12.75
C LEU A 44 -58.29 24.10 -13.43
N SER A 45 -59.37 24.13 -12.64
CA SER A 45 -60.72 24.26 -13.18
C SER A 45 -61.00 25.72 -13.57
N VAL A 46 -61.40 25.95 -14.82
CA VAL A 46 -61.62 27.27 -15.42
C VAL A 46 -63.10 27.60 -15.67
N THR A 47 -64.04 26.81 -15.14
CA THR A 47 -65.50 26.96 -15.35
C THR A 47 -66.06 28.34 -14.97
N GLY A 48 -65.37 29.09 -14.10
CA GLY A 48 -65.73 30.46 -13.71
C GLY A 48 -64.89 31.56 -14.35
N MET A 49 -64.01 31.24 -15.30
CA MET A 49 -63.06 32.18 -15.92
C MET A 49 -63.52 32.59 -17.33
N PRO A 50 -63.10 33.77 -17.84
CA PRO A 50 -63.46 34.19 -19.20
C PRO A 50 -62.90 33.23 -20.25
N ALA A 51 -63.77 32.57 -21.02
CA ALA A 51 -63.38 31.60 -22.06
C ALA A 51 -62.40 32.20 -23.07
N SER A 52 -62.62 33.45 -23.50
CA SER A 52 -61.71 34.14 -24.44
C SER A 52 -60.28 34.31 -23.91
N ALA A 53 -60.09 34.40 -22.59
CA ALA A 53 -58.76 34.47 -21.99
C ALA A 53 -58.08 33.09 -21.93
N VAL A 54 -58.86 32.04 -21.65
CA VAL A 54 -58.38 30.65 -21.65
C VAL A 54 -58.00 30.22 -23.08
N ASP A 55 -58.89 30.44 -24.05
CA ASP A 55 -58.68 30.10 -25.46
C ASP A 55 -57.45 30.81 -26.02
N ALA A 56 -57.22 32.07 -25.64
CA ALA A 56 -56.05 32.82 -26.07
C ALA A 56 -54.74 32.21 -25.54
N LEU A 57 -54.70 31.76 -24.29
CA LEU A 57 -53.53 31.14 -23.67
C LEU A 57 -53.31 29.69 -24.14
N VAL A 58 -54.37 28.98 -24.56
CA VAL A 58 -54.25 27.68 -25.23
C VAL A 58 -53.73 27.87 -26.66
N ALA A 59 -54.22 28.88 -27.38
CA ALA A 59 -53.79 29.21 -28.73
C ALA A 59 -52.33 29.68 -28.79
N SER A 60 -51.85 30.37 -27.75
CA SER A 60 -50.44 30.76 -27.62
C SER A 60 -49.54 29.62 -27.13
N GLU A 61 -50.10 28.42 -26.91
CA GLU A 61 -49.42 27.25 -26.37
C GLU A 61 -48.86 27.42 -24.95
N SER A 62 -49.30 28.45 -24.21
CA SER A 62 -49.01 28.57 -22.78
C SER A 62 -49.71 27.49 -21.96
N LEU A 63 -50.94 27.15 -22.34
CA LEU A 63 -51.79 26.17 -21.67
C LEU A 63 -52.10 24.97 -22.57
N SER A 64 -52.27 23.81 -21.95
CA SER A 64 -52.89 22.63 -22.55
C SER A 64 -54.31 22.48 -22.03
N ASP A 65 -55.26 22.31 -22.96
CA ASP A 65 -56.64 21.97 -22.63
C ASP A 65 -56.75 20.46 -22.34
N LEU A 66 -57.24 20.12 -21.15
CA LEU A 66 -57.44 18.74 -20.67
C LEU A 66 -58.90 18.29 -20.75
N GLY A 67 -59.79 19.13 -21.30
CA GLY A 67 -61.23 18.91 -21.38
C GLY A 67 -61.96 19.06 -20.04
N ASN A 68 -63.29 19.25 -20.12
CA ASN A 68 -64.18 19.53 -18.99
C ASN A 68 -63.76 20.80 -18.19
N ASP A 69 -63.45 21.90 -18.89
CA ASP A 69 -62.96 23.15 -18.29
C ASP A 69 -61.75 22.95 -17.37
N ARG A 70 -60.78 22.13 -17.77
CA ARG A 70 -59.53 21.92 -17.03
C ARG A 70 -58.35 22.26 -17.91
N VAL A 71 -57.42 23.04 -17.36
CA VAL A 71 -56.18 23.43 -18.06
C VAL A 71 -54.97 23.16 -17.19
N ALA A 72 -53.84 22.92 -17.84
CA ALA A 72 -52.52 22.82 -17.22
C ALA A 72 -51.48 23.58 -18.05
N PHE A 73 -50.32 23.86 -17.46
CA PHE A 73 -49.19 24.39 -18.23
C PHE A 73 -48.77 23.38 -19.29
N ARG A 74 -48.54 23.85 -20.52
CA ARG A 74 -48.09 22.97 -21.61
C ARG A 74 -46.66 22.49 -21.45
N HIS A 75 -45.80 23.33 -20.86
CA HIS A 75 -44.39 23.05 -20.65
C HIS A 75 -43.99 23.32 -19.21
N ASP A 76 -43.09 22.49 -18.67
CA ASP A 76 -42.58 22.64 -17.30
C ASP A 76 -41.88 24.00 -17.11
N VAL A 77 -41.17 24.49 -18.12
CA VAL A 77 -40.53 25.82 -18.09
C VAL A 77 -41.53 26.94 -17.81
N LEU A 78 -42.75 26.88 -18.36
CA LEU A 78 -43.78 27.90 -18.13
C LEU A 78 -44.37 27.79 -16.72
N ARG A 79 -44.49 26.56 -16.19
CA ARG A 79 -44.88 26.32 -14.80
C ARG A 79 -43.85 26.92 -13.84
N GLU A 80 -42.57 26.66 -14.08
CA GLU A 80 -41.44 27.19 -13.30
C GLU A 80 -41.38 28.72 -13.36
N TRP A 81 -41.54 29.30 -14.56
CA TRP A 81 -41.59 30.74 -14.76
C TRP A 81 -42.76 31.38 -14.02
N ALA A 82 -43.94 30.75 -14.05
CA ALA A 82 -45.11 31.22 -13.34
C ALA A 82 -44.92 31.20 -11.83
N ILE A 83 -44.37 30.10 -11.27
CA ILE A 83 -44.06 29.98 -9.84
C ILE A 83 -43.01 31.05 -9.43
N GLY A 84 -41.94 31.19 -10.20
CA GLY A 84 -40.86 32.15 -9.89
C GLY A 84 -41.34 33.60 -9.89
N ASN A 85 -42.16 33.99 -10.87
CA ASN A 85 -42.77 35.31 -10.89
C ASN A 85 -43.76 35.51 -9.74
N LEU A 86 -44.61 34.52 -9.46
CA LEU A 86 -45.58 34.60 -8.37
C LEU A 86 -44.89 34.84 -7.02
N LEU A 87 -43.83 34.09 -6.72
CA LEU A 87 -43.03 34.26 -5.50
C LEU A 87 -42.23 35.57 -5.48
N TYR A 88 -41.78 36.06 -6.62
CA TYR A 88 -41.09 37.36 -6.72
C TYR A 88 -42.02 38.54 -6.42
N PHE A 89 -43.27 38.50 -6.90
CA PHE A 89 -44.26 39.54 -6.63
C PHE A 89 -44.90 39.42 -5.24
N ASP A 90 -45.05 38.20 -4.71
CA ASP A 90 -45.59 37.95 -3.37
C ASP A 90 -44.77 36.87 -2.63
N LEU A 91 -43.75 37.34 -1.90
CA LEU A 91 -42.84 36.50 -1.14
C LEU A 91 -43.54 35.73 0.01
N SER A 92 -44.70 36.19 0.48
CA SER A 92 -45.43 35.55 1.59
C SER A 92 -45.92 34.14 1.22
N LEU A 93 -46.09 33.87 -0.07
CA LEU A 93 -46.51 32.58 -0.60
C LEU A 93 -45.48 31.45 -0.40
N ILE A 94 -44.24 31.77 0.01
CA ILE A 94 -43.24 30.76 0.41
C ILE A 94 -43.74 29.85 1.53
N GLU A 95 -44.57 30.38 2.44
CA GLU A 95 -45.11 29.59 3.56
C GLU A 95 -46.06 28.47 3.11
N ARG A 96 -46.52 28.51 1.85
CA ARG A 96 -47.33 27.45 1.24
C ARG A 96 -46.49 26.30 0.67
N LEU A 97 -45.17 26.46 0.55
CA LEU A 97 -44.27 25.42 0.06
C LEU A 97 -44.06 24.34 1.13
N PRO A 98 -43.85 23.07 0.74
CA PRO A 98 -43.54 22.01 1.68
C PRO A 98 -42.06 22.06 2.09
N LEU A 99 -41.72 23.04 2.92
CA LEU A 99 -40.34 23.37 3.26
C LEU A 99 -39.62 22.30 4.10
N ASP A 100 -40.36 21.41 4.78
CA ASP A 100 -39.82 20.38 5.68
C ASP A 100 -39.30 19.12 4.97
N ARG A 101 -39.45 19.04 3.64
CA ARG A 101 -38.98 17.94 2.78
C ARG A 101 -38.16 18.47 1.59
N PRO A 102 -37.40 17.61 0.89
CA PRO A 102 -36.62 18.02 -0.27
C PRO A 102 -37.47 18.72 -1.34
N ALA A 103 -36.94 19.79 -1.92
CA ALA A 103 -37.60 20.59 -2.93
C ALA A 103 -37.90 19.75 -4.19
N PRO A 104 -39.18 19.62 -4.58
CA PRO A 104 -39.56 19.06 -5.88
C PRO A 104 -38.89 19.83 -7.02
N PRO A 105 -38.55 19.19 -8.16
CA PRO A 105 -37.79 19.83 -9.23
C PRO A 105 -38.39 21.15 -9.73
N ASP A 106 -39.70 21.16 -9.98
CA ASP A 106 -40.46 22.31 -10.48
C ASP A 106 -40.54 23.46 -9.45
N LEU A 107 -40.87 23.14 -8.20
CA LEU A 107 -40.93 24.15 -7.13
C LEU A 107 -39.54 24.70 -6.78
N GLY A 108 -38.52 23.84 -6.72
CA GLY A 108 -37.14 24.24 -6.45
C GLY A 108 -36.60 25.16 -7.55
N ARG A 109 -36.91 24.84 -8.82
CA ARG A 109 -36.57 25.68 -9.98
C ARG A 109 -37.34 26.99 -9.99
N GLY A 110 -38.62 26.99 -9.61
CA GLY A 110 -39.41 28.21 -9.40
C GLY A 110 -38.81 29.13 -8.32
N VAL A 111 -38.39 28.57 -7.17
CA VAL A 111 -37.69 29.33 -6.11
C VAL A 111 -36.34 29.88 -6.57
N GLU A 112 -35.57 29.12 -7.36
CA GLU A 112 -34.34 29.62 -7.98
C GLU A 112 -34.63 30.82 -8.91
N LEU A 113 -35.64 30.73 -9.78
CA LEU A 113 -36.04 31.84 -10.67
C LEU A 113 -36.50 33.07 -9.88
N ALA A 114 -37.26 32.88 -8.80
CA ALA A 114 -37.62 33.97 -7.89
C ALA A 114 -36.37 34.63 -7.27
N ALA A 115 -35.35 33.84 -6.92
CA ALA A 115 -34.08 34.36 -6.43
C ALA A 115 -33.32 35.15 -7.49
N ARG A 116 -33.28 34.66 -8.74
CA ARG A 116 -32.69 35.38 -9.88
C ARG A 116 -33.39 36.71 -10.11
N LEU A 117 -34.72 36.74 -10.19
CA LEU A 117 -35.49 37.97 -10.31
C LEU A 117 -35.20 38.95 -9.16
N SER A 118 -35.11 38.43 -7.93
CA SER A 118 -34.85 39.23 -6.73
C SER A 118 -33.48 39.92 -6.70
N ILE A 119 -32.48 39.38 -7.42
CA ILE A 119 -31.14 39.97 -7.50
C ILE A 119 -30.90 40.71 -8.83
N GLU A 120 -31.46 40.24 -9.95
CA GLU A 120 -31.29 40.84 -11.29
C GLU A 120 -32.13 42.13 -11.46
N ARG A 121 -33.33 42.21 -10.86
CA ARG A 121 -34.31 43.28 -11.13
C ARG A 121 -34.35 44.39 -10.08
N THR A 122 -33.60 44.24 -9.00
CA THR A 122 -33.49 45.21 -7.91
C THR A 122 -32.18 45.99 -8.02
N ALA A 123 -32.09 47.16 -7.38
CA ALA A 123 -30.82 47.89 -7.28
C ALA A 123 -29.90 47.33 -6.19
N ASP A 124 -30.47 46.78 -5.11
CA ASP A 124 -29.76 46.22 -3.94
C ASP A 124 -29.99 44.71 -3.78
N ILE A 125 -29.39 44.10 -2.75
CA ILE A 125 -29.48 42.65 -2.48
C ILE A 125 -30.63 42.28 -1.50
N GLU A 126 -31.41 43.24 -0.99
CA GLU A 126 -32.27 43.01 0.18
C GLU A 126 -33.43 42.03 -0.10
N ARG A 127 -33.99 42.05 -1.30
CA ARG A 127 -35.02 41.05 -1.69
C ARG A 127 -34.46 39.63 -1.73
N TRP A 128 -33.28 39.45 -2.31
CA TRP A 128 -32.61 38.14 -2.34
C TRP A 128 -32.26 37.67 -0.92
N ARG A 129 -31.79 38.57 -0.04
CA ARG A 129 -31.54 38.26 1.38
C ARG A 129 -32.81 37.83 2.11
N SER A 130 -33.93 38.50 1.86
CA SER A 130 -35.22 38.17 2.47
C SER A 130 -35.69 36.78 2.06
N LEU A 131 -35.57 36.45 0.76
CA LEU A 131 -35.85 35.11 0.23
C LEU A 131 -34.93 34.06 0.85
N HIS A 132 -33.61 34.30 0.87
CA HIS A 132 -32.63 33.40 1.47
C HIS A 132 -32.92 33.13 2.94
N ALA A 133 -33.29 34.17 3.70
CA ALA A 133 -33.65 34.04 5.11
C ALA A 133 -34.93 33.21 5.32
N ALA A 134 -35.93 33.34 4.43
CA ALA A 134 -37.18 32.58 4.51
C ALA A 134 -36.96 31.07 4.36
N VAL A 135 -36.04 30.66 3.48
CA VAL A 135 -35.70 29.25 3.21
C VAL A 135 -34.52 28.72 4.06
N SER A 136 -33.99 29.53 4.97
CA SER A 136 -32.86 29.16 5.86
C SER A 136 -33.28 28.92 7.31
N LYS A 137 -34.60 28.81 7.59
CA LYS A 137 -35.12 28.59 8.94
C LYS A 137 -34.86 27.17 9.43
N THR A 138 -34.80 26.98 10.75
CA THR A 138 -34.72 25.63 11.35
C THR A 138 -35.95 24.81 10.97
N GLY A 139 -35.72 23.56 10.55
CA GLY A 139 -36.78 22.67 10.06
C GLY A 139 -37.05 22.78 8.56
N VAL A 140 -36.41 23.70 7.83
CA VAL A 140 -36.45 23.75 6.37
C VAL A 140 -35.36 22.83 5.80
N ASN A 141 -35.70 22.04 4.79
CA ASN A 141 -34.76 21.17 4.11
C ASN A 141 -33.73 22.00 3.29
N GLU A 142 -32.46 21.60 3.35
CA GLU A 142 -31.32 22.33 2.75
C GLU A 142 -31.44 22.54 1.23
N SER A 143 -32.22 21.70 0.53
CA SER A 143 -32.42 21.83 -0.93
C SER A 143 -33.08 23.15 -1.35
N TRP A 144 -33.93 23.75 -0.52
CA TRP A 144 -34.58 25.04 -0.81
C TRP A 144 -33.60 26.21 -0.77
N ARG A 145 -32.80 26.28 0.31
CA ARG A 145 -31.71 27.26 0.44
C ARG A 145 -30.68 27.12 -0.67
N ARG A 146 -30.35 25.88 -1.03
CA ARG A 146 -29.44 25.56 -2.13
C ARG A 146 -29.88 26.16 -3.46
N ALA A 147 -31.18 26.08 -3.80
CA ALA A 147 -31.73 26.69 -5.00
C ALA A 147 -31.51 28.22 -5.03
N VAL A 148 -31.73 28.91 -3.90
CA VAL A 148 -31.53 30.37 -3.79
C VAL A 148 -30.06 30.77 -3.94
N LEU A 149 -29.12 29.96 -3.44
CA LEU A 149 -27.68 30.21 -3.60
C LEU A 149 -27.19 29.98 -5.03
N LEU A 150 -27.62 28.88 -5.66
CA LEU A 150 -27.22 28.54 -7.03
C LEU A 150 -27.71 29.56 -8.07
N ALA A 151 -28.80 30.28 -7.78
CA ALA A 151 -29.29 31.38 -8.61
C ALA A 151 -28.20 32.42 -8.96
N LEU A 152 -27.25 32.68 -8.05
CA LEU A 152 -26.17 33.65 -8.26
C LEU A 152 -25.22 33.25 -9.38
N VAL A 153 -24.95 31.95 -9.56
CA VAL A 153 -24.01 31.42 -10.56
C VAL A 153 -24.70 30.90 -11.82
N ARG A 154 -25.97 30.50 -11.71
CA ARG A 154 -26.78 30.02 -12.84
C ARG A 154 -27.27 31.16 -13.74
N SER A 155 -27.37 32.39 -13.23
CA SER A 155 -27.67 33.58 -14.04
C SER A 155 -26.65 33.79 -15.17
N GLU A 156 -27.11 34.18 -16.36
CA GLU A 156 -26.24 34.49 -17.50
C GLU A 156 -25.35 35.72 -17.24
N ILE A 157 -25.74 36.58 -16.29
CA ILE A 157 -24.98 37.74 -15.81
C ILE A 157 -24.37 37.51 -14.41
N ALA A 158 -24.01 36.26 -14.10
CA ALA A 158 -23.51 35.83 -12.78
C ALA A 158 -22.38 36.71 -12.20
N VAL A 159 -21.43 37.19 -13.03
CA VAL A 159 -20.33 38.05 -12.54
C VAL A 159 -20.87 39.35 -11.92
N GLU A 160 -21.90 39.94 -12.53
CA GLU A 160 -22.56 41.15 -11.99
C GLU A 160 -23.34 40.83 -10.71
N MET A 161 -24.02 39.68 -10.68
CA MET A 161 -24.80 39.24 -9.52
C MET A 161 -23.91 38.91 -8.33
N LEU A 162 -22.77 38.26 -8.56
CA LEU A 162 -21.77 37.95 -7.55
C LEU A 162 -21.07 39.22 -7.04
N ASP A 163 -20.77 40.19 -7.92
CA ASP A 163 -20.25 41.50 -7.52
C ASP A 163 -21.25 42.23 -6.60
N LYS A 164 -22.54 42.22 -6.97
CA LYS A 164 -23.62 42.78 -6.17
C LYS A 164 -23.81 42.06 -4.83
N ALA A 165 -23.58 40.74 -4.80
CA ALA A 165 -23.70 39.91 -3.60
C ALA A 165 -22.43 39.83 -2.74
N SER A 166 -21.29 40.36 -3.22
CA SER A 166 -19.97 40.23 -2.61
C SER A 166 -19.95 40.55 -1.11
N ALA A 167 -20.56 41.66 -0.69
CA ALA A 167 -20.63 42.06 0.72
C ALA A 167 -21.36 41.04 1.59
N ALA A 168 -22.43 40.41 1.07
CA ALA A 168 -23.14 39.34 1.78
C ALA A 168 -22.33 38.03 1.78
N LEU A 169 -21.69 37.70 0.66
CA LEU A 169 -20.89 36.49 0.48
C LEU A 169 -19.63 36.49 1.36
N PHE A 170 -19.01 37.66 1.57
CA PHE A 170 -17.81 37.82 2.40
C PHE A 170 -18.10 38.03 3.89
N ALA A 171 -19.35 38.36 4.25
CA ALA A 171 -19.76 38.53 5.64
C ALA A 171 -19.53 37.25 6.46
N VAL A 172 -19.34 37.41 7.77
CA VAL A 172 -19.25 36.31 8.75
C VAL A 172 -18.24 35.24 8.30
N ARG A 173 -16.98 35.63 8.10
CA ARG A 173 -15.89 34.75 7.64
C ARG A 173 -16.23 34.01 6.35
N ALA A 174 -16.86 34.71 5.41
CA ALA A 174 -17.23 34.21 4.09
C ALA A 174 -18.06 32.91 4.08
N ARG A 175 -18.88 32.66 5.12
CA ARG A 175 -19.64 31.40 5.27
C ARG A 175 -20.52 31.10 4.04
N LEU A 176 -21.20 32.11 3.49
CA LEU A 176 -22.06 31.94 2.32
C LEU A 176 -21.26 31.66 1.04
N LEU A 177 -20.10 32.29 0.85
CA LEU A 177 -19.23 32.00 -0.29
C LEU A 177 -18.70 30.56 -0.25
N ARG A 178 -18.22 30.11 0.91
CA ARG A 178 -17.72 28.74 1.10
C ARG A 178 -18.79 27.71 0.79
N GLU A 179 -20.00 27.96 1.29
CA GLU A 179 -21.17 27.13 1.01
C GLU A 179 -21.53 27.11 -0.49
N LEU A 180 -21.52 28.28 -1.14
CA LEU A 180 -21.76 28.38 -2.58
C LEU A 180 -20.73 27.59 -3.40
N ILE A 181 -19.44 27.71 -3.09
CA ILE A 181 -18.35 26.98 -3.78
C ILE A 181 -18.58 25.47 -3.65
N ARG A 182 -18.81 24.98 -2.44
CA ARG A 182 -19.05 23.54 -2.16
C ARG A 182 -20.28 23.03 -2.89
N ILE A 183 -21.39 23.77 -2.85
CA ILE A 183 -22.63 23.42 -3.54
C ILE A 183 -22.42 23.37 -5.06
N VAL A 184 -21.71 24.33 -5.64
CA VAL A 184 -21.40 24.34 -7.08
C VAL A 184 -20.58 23.10 -7.44
N MET A 185 -19.57 22.75 -6.65
CA MET A 185 -18.75 21.56 -6.87
C MET A 185 -19.52 20.24 -6.71
N ALA A 186 -20.58 20.22 -5.89
CA ALA A 186 -21.40 19.03 -5.66
C ALA A 186 -22.55 18.87 -6.67
N VAL A 187 -23.24 19.96 -6.99
CA VAL A 187 -24.49 19.94 -7.78
C VAL A 187 -24.23 20.12 -9.27
N GLU A 188 -23.30 21.00 -9.64
CA GLU A 188 -23.01 21.32 -11.03
C GLU A 188 -21.92 20.39 -11.58
N SER A 189 -22.04 19.09 -11.32
CA SER A 189 -20.99 18.12 -11.68
C SER A 189 -21.52 16.72 -11.97
N ASP A 190 -20.88 16.06 -12.93
CA ASP A 190 -21.13 14.66 -13.31
C ASP A 190 -19.87 13.82 -13.08
N PRO A 191 -20.00 12.49 -12.87
CA PRO A 191 -18.84 11.63 -12.73
C PRO A 191 -18.07 11.57 -14.05
N VAL A 192 -16.74 11.64 -13.95
CA VAL A 192 -15.83 11.63 -15.11
C VAL A 192 -16.02 10.38 -15.98
N ASP A 193 -16.39 9.25 -15.37
CA ASP A 193 -16.59 7.95 -16.02
C ASP A 193 -17.58 8.01 -17.18
N LYS A 194 -18.64 8.83 -17.07
CA LYS A 194 -19.63 9.01 -18.14
C LYS A 194 -18.99 9.52 -19.43
N TYR A 195 -18.02 10.42 -19.32
CA TYR A 195 -17.37 11.07 -20.45
C TYR A 195 -16.23 10.22 -21.02
N PHE A 196 -15.46 9.58 -20.16
CA PHE A 196 -14.32 8.75 -20.58
C PHE A 196 -14.74 7.38 -21.13
N ALA A 197 -15.82 6.78 -20.61
CA ALA A 197 -16.43 5.60 -21.21
C ALA A 197 -16.91 5.89 -22.64
N ALA A 198 -17.53 7.05 -22.87
CA ALA A 198 -17.92 7.51 -24.20
C ALA A 198 -16.72 7.71 -25.14
N ALA A 199 -15.52 7.97 -24.59
CA ALA A 199 -14.26 8.08 -25.33
C ALA A 199 -13.49 6.74 -25.47
N GLY A 200 -14.06 5.62 -25.04
CA GLY A 200 -13.46 4.28 -25.16
C GLY A 200 -12.37 3.95 -24.12
N ILE A 201 -12.24 4.76 -23.07
CA ILE A 201 -11.30 4.51 -21.96
C ILE A 201 -12.01 3.67 -20.90
N ASP A 202 -11.36 2.58 -20.45
CA ASP A 202 -11.90 1.69 -19.41
C ASP A 202 -12.08 2.46 -18.09
N PRO A 203 -13.32 2.62 -17.58
CA PRO A 203 -13.60 3.33 -16.34
C PRO A 203 -12.86 2.75 -15.12
N ARG A 204 -12.49 1.46 -15.13
CA ARG A 204 -11.75 0.83 -14.02
C ARG A 204 -10.33 1.38 -13.85
N LYS A 205 -9.79 2.06 -14.86
CA LYS A 205 -8.45 2.68 -14.81
C LYS A 205 -8.49 4.11 -14.25
N ILE A 206 -9.68 4.65 -13.97
CA ILE A 206 -9.88 6.01 -13.49
C ILE A 206 -10.00 5.99 -11.96
N PRO A 207 -9.30 6.87 -11.23
CA PRO A 207 -9.52 7.02 -9.80
C PRO A 207 -10.97 7.43 -9.50
N ALA A 208 -11.63 6.70 -8.61
CA ALA A 208 -13.00 7.01 -8.19
C ALA A 208 -13.12 8.42 -7.57
N GLY A 209 -14.29 9.04 -7.73
CA GLY A 209 -14.64 10.33 -7.13
C GLY A 209 -14.16 11.58 -7.88
N ILE A 210 -13.63 11.44 -9.09
CA ILE A 210 -13.35 12.57 -9.96
C ILE A 210 -14.67 13.00 -10.63
N ASN A 211 -15.04 14.26 -10.43
CA ASN A 211 -16.24 14.85 -11.00
C ASN A 211 -15.85 15.95 -12.00
N VAL A 212 -16.58 16.07 -13.10
CA VAL A 212 -16.40 17.09 -14.12
C VAL A 212 -17.53 18.12 -14.08
N PRO A 213 -17.27 19.40 -14.39
CA PRO A 213 -18.27 20.45 -14.31
C PRO A 213 -19.35 20.27 -15.36
N VAL A 214 -20.61 20.53 -14.98
CA VAL A 214 -21.75 20.58 -15.90
C VAL A 214 -22.14 22.04 -16.11
N GLY A 215 -22.16 22.47 -17.37
CA GLY A 215 -22.55 23.83 -17.73
C GLY A 215 -21.55 24.93 -17.31
N PRO A 216 -21.97 26.21 -17.33
CA PRO A 216 -21.07 27.36 -17.15
C PRO A 216 -20.88 27.82 -15.69
N SER A 217 -21.55 27.21 -14.72
CA SER A 217 -21.60 27.70 -13.32
C SER A 217 -20.21 27.74 -12.66
N TRP A 218 -19.41 26.68 -12.80
CA TRP A 218 -18.03 26.64 -12.31
C TRP A 218 -17.18 27.75 -12.94
N ALA A 219 -17.24 27.86 -14.26
CA ALA A 219 -16.50 28.85 -15.02
C ALA A 219 -16.81 30.28 -14.58
N ARG A 220 -18.10 30.61 -14.44
CA ARG A 220 -18.56 31.94 -13.98
C ARG A 220 -18.03 32.26 -12.58
N LEU A 221 -18.09 31.31 -11.66
CA LEU A 221 -17.60 31.47 -10.30
C LEU A 221 -16.06 31.64 -10.27
N ILE A 222 -15.32 30.82 -11.01
CA ILE A 222 -13.86 30.90 -11.12
C ILE A 222 -13.43 32.25 -11.70
N LEU A 223 -14.07 32.71 -12.79
CA LEU A 223 -13.77 34.00 -13.41
C LEU A 223 -13.97 35.16 -12.43
N TRP A 224 -15.06 35.13 -11.65
CA TRP A 224 -15.33 36.13 -10.63
C TRP A 224 -14.31 36.09 -9.48
N LEU A 225 -13.91 34.90 -9.00
CA LEU A 225 -12.89 34.74 -7.96
C LEU A 225 -11.50 35.21 -8.43
N ILE A 226 -11.11 34.91 -9.68
CA ILE A 226 -9.87 35.40 -10.28
C ILE A 226 -9.88 36.93 -10.37
N LYS A 227 -11.01 37.54 -10.76
CA LYS A 227 -11.20 39.00 -10.80
C LYS A 227 -11.10 39.63 -9.40
N THR A 228 -11.66 38.97 -8.39
CA THR A 228 -11.64 39.40 -6.99
C THR A 228 -10.22 39.38 -6.41
N GLY A 229 -9.45 38.34 -6.73
CA GLY A 229 -8.04 38.22 -6.41
C GLY A 229 -7.72 38.37 -4.92
N VAL A 230 -6.95 39.40 -4.56
CA VAL A 230 -6.56 39.67 -3.16
C VAL A 230 -7.74 40.05 -2.25
N GLY A 231 -8.91 40.36 -2.82
CA GLY A 231 -10.12 40.66 -2.07
C GLY A 231 -10.84 39.43 -1.50
N VAL A 232 -10.40 38.21 -1.82
CA VAL A 232 -11.00 36.97 -1.28
C VAL A 232 -10.69 36.86 0.22
N PRO A 233 -11.70 36.75 1.10
CA PRO A 233 -11.48 36.59 2.54
C PRO A 233 -10.69 35.30 2.84
N ALA A 234 -9.75 35.38 3.79
CA ALA A 234 -8.87 34.25 4.11
C ALA A 234 -9.59 32.94 4.47
N PRO A 235 -10.72 32.95 5.23
CA PRO A 235 -11.49 31.75 5.52
C PRO A 235 -12.05 31.03 4.28
N ALA A 236 -12.19 31.71 3.14
CA ALA A 236 -12.68 31.10 1.90
C ALA A 236 -11.56 30.54 1.01
N ILE A 237 -10.30 30.89 1.26
CA ILE A 237 -9.18 30.47 0.41
C ILE A 237 -9.09 28.93 0.29
N PRO A 238 -9.24 28.11 1.35
CA PRO A 238 -9.22 26.66 1.21
C PRO A 238 -10.26 26.13 0.20
N ASP A 239 -11.51 26.59 0.30
CA ASP A 239 -12.58 26.18 -0.61
C ASP A 239 -12.32 26.66 -2.06
N VAL A 240 -11.76 27.87 -2.22
CA VAL A 240 -11.34 28.39 -3.54
C VAL A 240 -10.21 27.55 -4.14
N VAL A 241 -9.24 27.13 -3.32
CA VAL A 241 -8.14 26.26 -3.74
C VAL A 241 -8.66 24.89 -4.17
N SER A 242 -9.65 24.32 -3.46
CA SER A 242 -10.30 23.08 -3.89
C SER A 242 -11.00 23.23 -5.25
N LEU A 243 -11.74 24.33 -5.47
CA LEU A 243 -12.40 24.62 -6.74
C LEU A 243 -11.38 24.76 -7.89
N TYR A 244 -10.32 25.53 -7.65
CA TYR A 244 -9.25 25.76 -8.62
C TYR A 244 -8.50 24.47 -8.96
N SER A 245 -8.09 23.70 -7.95
CA SER A 245 -7.37 22.44 -8.13
C SER A 245 -8.21 21.44 -8.92
N ASN A 246 -9.48 21.26 -8.56
CA ASN A 246 -10.36 20.35 -9.28
C ASN A 246 -10.53 20.77 -10.75
N TRP A 247 -10.79 22.06 -11.02
CA TRP A 247 -10.89 22.58 -12.39
C TRP A 247 -9.61 22.30 -13.20
N SER A 248 -8.45 22.66 -12.66
CA SER A 248 -7.17 22.48 -13.37
C SER A 248 -6.84 20.99 -13.62
N ILE A 249 -7.13 20.11 -12.66
CA ILE A 249 -6.95 18.65 -12.80
C ILE A 249 -7.84 18.09 -13.92
N ILE A 250 -9.12 18.47 -13.95
CA ILE A 250 -10.09 17.97 -14.95
C ILE A 250 -9.65 18.30 -16.37
N TRP A 251 -9.12 19.51 -16.59
CA TRP A 251 -8.67 19.96 -17.91
C TRP A 251 -7.19 19.70 -18.18
N GLY A 252 -6.48 19.02 -17.26
CA GLY A 252 -5.05 18.78 -17.34
C GLY A 252 -4.21 20.05 -17.53
N GLY A 253 -4.70 21.18 -17.01
CA GLY A 253 -4.11 22.51 -17.15
C GLY A 253 -4.15 23.13 -18.55
N LYS A 254 -4.84 22.52 -19.52
CA LYS A 254 -4.90 23.00 -20.91
C LYS A 254 -5.92 24.13 -21.14
N ASP A 255 -6.70 24.48 -20.14
CA ASP A 255 -7.69 25.55 -20.20
C ASP A 255 -7.03 26.94 -20.05
N PRO A 256 -7.69 28.03 -20.51
CA PRO A 256 -7.11 29.37 -20.47
C PRO A 256 -6.99 29.99 -19.06
N TRP A 257 -7.57 29.38 -18.02
CA TRP A 257 -7.60 29.95 -16.66
C TRP A 257 -6.58 29.32 -15.72
N THR A 258 -6.23 28.04 -15.90
CA THR A 258 -5.20 27.37 -15.10
C THR A 258 -3.89 28.17 -15.00
N PRO A 259 -3.35 28.78 -16.08
CA PRO A 259 -2.15 29.60 -15.97
C PRO A 259 -2.28 30.79 -14.99
N ARG A 260 -3.48 31.38 -14.84
CA ARG A 260 -3.76 32.43 -13.85
C ARG A 260 -4.02 31.86 -12.46
N ILE A 261 -4.65 30.70 -12.37
CA ILE A 261 -4.87 29.98 -11.10
C ILE A 261 -3.52 29.63 -10.43
N VAL A 262 -2.54 29.18 -11.21
CA VAL A 262 -1.19 28.83 -10.71
C VAL A 262 -0.49 30.05 -10.07
N GLU A 263 -0.70 31.26 -10.59
CA GLU A 263 -0.18 32.50 -9.98
C GLU A 263 -0.79 32.71 -8.59
N TRP A 264 -2.09 32.44 -8.42
CA TRP A 264 -2.75 32.53 -7.11
C TRP A 264 -2.28 31.46 -6.13
N PHE A 265 -2.05 30.23 -6.60
CA PHE A 265 -1.47 29.19 -5.75
C PHE A 265 -0.10 29.60 -5.21
N TYR A 266 0.78 30.12 -6.08
CA TYR A 266 2.09 30.63 -5.67
C TYR A 266 1.96 31.84 -4.74
N TYR A 267 1.07 32.78 -5.03
CA TYR A 267 0.87 33.97 -4.22
C TYR A 267 0.46 33.64 -2.78
N TRP A 268 -0.55 32.79 -2.60
CA TRP A 268 -0.98 32.39 -1.25
C TRP A 268 0.06 31.52 -0.53
N LEU A 269 0.76 30.65 -1.26
CA LEU A 269 1.83 29.81 -0.70
C LEU A 269 3.00 30.68 -0.20
N SER A 270 3.40 31.69 -0.97
CA SER A 270 4.49 32.59 -0.60
C SER A 270 4.18 33.44 0.63
N GLN A 271 2.91 33.81 0.87
CA GLN A 271 2.49 34.47 2.11
C GLN A 271 2.69 33.57 3.33
N ILE A 272 2.37 32.28 3.21
CA ILE A 272 2.56 31.30 4.28
C ILE A 272 4.06 31.08 4.55
N ASP A 273 4.83 30.83 3.49
CA ASP A 273 6.25 30.53 3.61
C ASP A 273 7.04 31.74 4.14
N THR A 274 6.73 32.96 3.69
CA THR A 274 7.33 34.21 4.22
C THR A 274 7.04 34.38 5.70
N SER A 275 5.80 34.13 6.13
CA SER A 275 5.41 34.19 7.55
C SER A 275 6.18 33.16 8.39
N ARG A 276 6.38 31.94 7.88
CA ARG A 276 7.16 30.88 8.54
C ARG A 276 8.65 31.24 8.66
N ILE A 277 9.25 31.81 7.62
CA ILE A 277 10.65 32.25 7.62
C ILE A 277 10.85 33.41 8.61
N MET A 278 9.90 34.36 8.67
CA MET A 278 9.95 35.53 9.55
C MET A 278 9.54 35.23 11.01
N ALA A 279 9.01 34.05 11.31
CA ALA A 279 8.58 33.65 12.67
C ALA A 279 9.70 33.68 13.73
N ARG A 280 10.97 33.76 13.32
CA ARG A 280 12.14 33.94 14.20
C ARG A 280 12.36 35.40 14.65
N SER A 281 11.61 36.38 14.14
CA SER A 281 11.73 37.81 14.48
C SER A 281 10.65 38.27 15.50
N LYS A 282 11.00 39.22 16.38
CA LYS A 282 10.09 39.76 17.43
C LYS A 282 8.89 40.54 16.87
N ASN A 283 8.94 41.02 15.62
CA ASN A 283 7.82 41.65 14.91
C ASN A 283 7.25 40.66 13.88
N ARG A 284 6.10 40.04 14.20
CA ARG A 284 5.49 38.94 13.44
C ARG A 284 4.48 39.46 12.41
N PRO A 285 4.73 39.45 11.10
CA PRO A 285 3.65 39.29 10.13
C PRO A 285 3.14 37.85 10.21
N ARG A 286 1.85 37.66 10.51
CA ARG A 286 1.22 36.34 10.60
C ARG A 286 0.45 36.07 9.30
N ALA A 287 0.54 34.85 8.79
CA ALA A 287 -0.14 34.47 7.55
C ALA A 287 -1.64 34.74 7.67
N PHE A 288 -2.22 35.42 6.67
CA PHE A 288 -3.64 35.74 6.62
C PHE A 288 -4.21 36.43 7.88
N ASN A 289 -3.40 37.20 8.60
CA ASN A 289 -3.82 37.98 9.77
C ASN A 289 -4.50 37.17 10.91
N ASP A 290 -4.11 35.90 11.12
CA ASP A 290 -4.73 34.97 12.10
C ASP A 290 -6.21 34.62 11.81
N GLU A 291 -6.72 34.90 10.62
CA GLU A 291 -8.08 34.47 10.24
C GLU A 291 -8.18 32.95 10.00
N LEU A 292 -7.05 32.25 9.94
CA LEU A 292 -6.93 30.79 9.86
C LEU A 292 -6.09 30.30 11.04
N ASP A 293 -6.47 29.18 11.65
CA ASP A 293 -5.65 28.56 12.69
C ASP A 293 -4.39 27.89 12.12
N SER A 294 -3.45 27.49 12.99
CA SER A 294 -2.17 26.93 12.56
C SER A 294 -2.30 25.63 11.76
N GLU A 295 -3.32 24.83 12.06
CA GLU A 295 -3.55 23.55 11.41
C GLU A 295 -4.13 23.76 10.01
N GLN A 296 -5.10 24.66 9.88
CA GLN A 296 -5.67 25.13 8.61
C GLN A 296 -4.60 25.72 7.70
N VAL A 297 -3.69 26.55 8.24
CA VAL A 297 -2.56 27.10 7.47
C VAL A 297 -1.58 25.99 7.06
N GLY A 298 -1.37 24.99 7.92
CA GLY A 298 -0.59 23.79 7.63
C GLY A 298 -1.12 23.06 6.39
N ARG A 299 -2.39 22.67 6.43
CA ARG A 299 -3.10 21.95 5.37
C ARG A 299 -3.18 22.77 4.07
N LEU A 300 -3.59 24.02 4.17
CA LEU A 300 -3.68 24.92 3.02
C LEU A 300 -2.33 25.04 2.30
N ALA A 301 -1.21 25.09 3.03
CA ALA A 301 0.12 25.12 2.43
C ALA A 301 0.45 23.84 1.64
N GLU A 302 -0.04 22.68 2.07
CA GLU A 302 0.13 21.41 1.35
C GLU A 302 -0.72 21.35 0.09
N ASP A 303 -1.99 21.77 0.16
CA ASP A 303 -2.90 21.84 -0.99
C ASP A 303 -2.39 22.83 -2.05
N LEU A 304 -2.01 24.03 -1.62
CA LEU A 304 -1.43 25.06 -2.50
C LEU A 304 -0.14 24.58 -3.16
N ARG A 305 0.74 23.92 -2.41
CA ARG A 305 1.98 23.35 -2.94
C ARG A 305 1.68 22.27 -3.96
N THR A 306 0.77 21.35 -3.66
CA THR A 306 0.36 20.28 -4.57
C THR A 306 -0.22 20.85 -5.86
N GLY A 307 -1.19 21.77 -5.77
CA GLY A 307 -1.81 22.42 -6.94
C GLY A 307 -0.82 23.24 -7.76
N PHE A 308 0.09 23.98 -7.10
CA PHE A 308 1.15 24.73 -7.78
C PHE A 308 2.11 23.80 -8.53
N LEU A 309 2.66 22.78 -7.85
CA LEU A 309 3.66 21.88 -8.42
C LEU A 309 3.12 21.01 -9.55
N LEU A 310 1.84 20.65 -9.53
CA LEU A 310 1.22 19.87 -10.59
C LEU A 310 1.18 20.63 -11.93
N PHE A 311 1.09 21.95 -11.89
CA PHE A 311 0.89 22.83 -13.07
C PHE A 311 1.96 23.94 -13.19
N CYS A 312 3.09 23.79 -12.50
CA CYS A 312 4.12 24.84 -12.46
C CYS A 312 4.79 25.09 -13.82
N ASN A 313 4.70 24.13 -14.75
CA ASN A 313 5.15 24.25 -16.14
C ASN A 313 4.46 25.39 -16.91
N HIS A 314 3.27 25.83 -16.49
CA HIS A 314 2.62 27.03 -17.04
C HIS A 314 3.26 28.34 -16.58
N ARG A 315 4.08 28.31 -15.53
CA ARG A 315 4.80 29.47 -14.96
C ARG A 315 6.25 29.12 -14.57
N PRO A 316 7.14 28.85 -15.56
CA PRO A 316 8.55 28.49 -15.33
C PRO A 316 9.31 29.42 -14.36
N ASN A 317 9.10 30.74 -14.48
CA ASN A 317 9.76 31.73 -13.64
C ASN A 317 9.38 31.57 -12.15
N LEU A 318 8.11 31.31 -11.86
CA LEU A 318 7.63 31.11 -10.48
C LEU A 318 8.11 29.77 -9.92
N ALA A 319 8.17 28.72 -10.75
CA ALA A 319 8.76 27.44 -10.36
C ALA A 319 10.23 27.59 -9.94
N ALA A 320 11.03 28.30 -10.76
CA ALA A 320 12.43 28.55 -10.46
C ALA A 320 12.60 29.38 -9.17
N GLU A 321 11.76 30.41 -8.96
CA GLU A 321 11.75 31.20 -7.73
C GLU A 321 11.39 30.34 -6.49
N TYR A 322 10.37 29.50 -6.63
CA TYR A 322 9.92 28.59 -5.58
C TYR A 322 11.04 27.61 -5.18
N LEU A 323 11.67 26.93 -6.15
CA LEU A 323 12.77 26.00 -5.89
C LEU A 323 13.99 26.69 -5.25
N LYS A 324 14.32 27.93 -5.67
CA LYS A 324 15.40 28.71 -5.06
C LYS A 324 15.13 29.03 -3.60
N SER A 325 13.87 29.28 -3.24
CA SER A 325 13.48 29.58 -1.85
C SER A 325 13.73 28.40 -0.89
N PHE A 326 13.70 27.15 -1.37
CA PHE A 326 13.93 25.96 -0.55
C PHE A 326 15.36 25.80 -0.03
N SER A 327 16.35 26.41 -0.68
CA SER A 327 17.74 26.40 -0.21
C SER A 327 17.90 26.96 1.22
N LYS A 328 16.93 27.74 1.70
CA LYS A 328 16.91 28.39 3.02
C LYS A 328 15.95 27.71 4.03
N HIS A 329 15.30 26.60 3.67
CA HIS A 329 14.24 26.00 4.49
C HIS A 329 14.80 25.13 5.65
N PRO A 330 14.32 25.29 6.91
CA PRO A 330 14.85 24.55 8.07
C PRO A 330 14.67 23.02 8.01
N TYR A 331 13.66 22.53 7.29
CA TYR A 331 13.31 21.11 7.17
C TYR A 331 13.53 20.58 5.75
N ARG A 332 14.74 20.81 5.22
CA ARG A 332 15.09 20.57 3.81
C ARG A 332 14.80 19.13 3.34
N HIS A 333 15.09 18.11 4.16
CA HIS A 333 15.00 16.71 3.75
C HIS A 333 13.56 16.20 3.50
N HIS A 334 12.63 16.44 4.42
CA HIS A 334 11.22 16.02 4.25
C HIS A 334 10.52 16.76 3.10
N ALA A 335 10.80 18.06 2.96
CA ALA A 335 10.20 18.88 1.90
C ALA A 335 10.67 18.46 0.50
N LEU A 336 11.93 18.05 0.36
CA LEU A 336 12.51 17.58 -0.89
C LEU A 336 11.93 16.26 -1.39
N ARG A 337 11.70 15.29 -0.49
CA ARG A 337 11.02 14.05 -0.84
C ARG A 337 9.61 14.30 -1.40
N ALA A 338 8.89 15.27 -0.84
CA ALA A 338 7.57 15.66 -1.34
C ALA A 338 7.65 16.31 -2.74
N LEU A 339 8.67 17.13 -3.02
CA LEU A 339 8.89 17.77 -4.31
C LEU A 339 9.14 16.75 -5.45
N LEU A 340 9.92 15.70 -5.18
CA LEU A 340 10.24 14.66 -6.18
C LEU A 340 9.02 13.89 -6.70
N LYS A 341 7.87 13.96 -6.01
CA LYS A 341 6.58 13.44 -6.52
C LYS A 341 6.09 14.19 -7.76
N PHE A 342 6.49 15.46 -7.94
CA PHE A 342 6.08 16.34 -9.05
C PHE A 342 7.22 16.61 -10.05
N ARG A 343 8.23 15.73 -10.06
CA ARG A 343 9.44 15.83 -10.89
C ARG A 343 9.18 16.09 -12.38
N GLY A 344 8.10 15.56 -12.97
CA GLY A 344 7.79 15.76 -14.39
C GLY A 344 7.45 17.22 -14.72
N ALA A 345 6.52 17.83 -13.99
CA ALA A 345 6.17 19.23 -14.18
C ALA A 345 7.34 20.17 -13.85
N LEU A 346 8.13 19.83 -12.82
CA LEU A 346 9.32 20.59 -12.43
C LEU A 346 10.44 20.51 -13.46
N ALA A 347 10.68 19.35 -14.09
CA ALA A 347 11.68 19.21 -15.15
C ALA A 347 11.34 20.05 -16.39
N GLN A 348 10.05 20.23 -16.69
CA GLN A 348 9.60 21.13 -17.76
C GLN A 348 9.70 22.62 -17.38
N ALA A 349 9.45 22.94 -16.10
CA ALA A 349 9.35 24.33 -15.63
C ALA A 349 10.70 24.94 -15.23
N ALA A 350 11.52 24.21 -14.49
CA ALA A 350 12.76 24.69 -13.88
C ALA A 350 13.81 23.55 -13.76
N PRO A 351 14.28 22.99 -14.89
CA PRO A 351 15.15 21.81 -14.89
C PRO A 351 16.49 22.05 -14.19
N LYS A 352 17.07 23.24 -14.35
CA LYS A 352 18.34 23.62 -13.71
C LYS A 352 18.23 23.57 -12.19
N GLU A 353 17.25 24.30 -11.64
CA GLU A 353 17.03 24.39 -10.20
C GLU A 353 16.65 23.03 -9.61
N LEU A 354 15.88 22.20 -10.33
CA LEU A 354 15.55 20.84 -9.91
C LEU A 354 16.81 19.96 -9.80
N ALA A 355 17.70 20.03 -10.79
CA ALA A 355 18.95 19.26 -10.80
C ALA A 355 19.90 19.68 -9.67
N GLU A 356 20.07 20.99 -9.45
CA GLU A 356 20.89 21.53 -8.34
C GLU A 356 20.34 21.12 -6.98
N LEU A 357 19.02 21.23 -6.78
CA LEU A 357 18.36 20.88 -5.53
C LEU A 357 18.42 19.38 -5.24
N THR A 358 18.29 18.54 -6.28
CA THR A 358 18.43 17.08 -6.16
C THR A 358 19.85 16.68 -5.79
N ALA A 359 20.86 17.32 -6.40
CA ALA A 359 22.25 17.07 -6.04
C ALA A 359 22.55 17.46 -4.59
N ASP A 360 22.10 18.63 -4.16
CA ASP A 360 22.26 19.09 -2.77
C ASP A 360 21.57 18.18 -1.74
N TYR A 361 20.50 17.49 -2.14
CA TYR A 361 19.77 16.56 -1.28
C TYR A 361 20.48 15.21 -1.16
N LEU A 362 20.97 14.68 -2.28
CA LEU A 362 21.61 13.37 -2.34
C LEU A 362 23.06 13.39 -1.87
N LEU A 363 23.78 14.49 -2.09
CA LEU A 363 25.20 14.62 -1.81
C LEU A 363 25.38 15.36 -0.48
N PRO A 364 25.74 14.67 0.62
CA PRO A 364 25.92 15.32 1.92
C PRO A 364 27.02 16.38 1.84
N LYS A 365 26.84 17.52 2.50
CA LYS A 365 27.94 18.46 2.77
C LYS A 365 28.76 17.93 3.96
N GLU A 366 30.07 18.12 3.94
CA GLU A 366 31.00 17.70 5.01
C GLU A 366 30.76 18.51 6.30
N ASP A 367 29.64 18.28 6.99
CA ASP A 367 29.38 18.85 8.31
C ASP A 367 29.87 17.87 9.38
N LYS A 368 30.84 18.32 10.18
CA LYS A 368 31.58 17.54 11.20
C LYS A 368 30.73 17.08 12.40
N GLU A 369 29.46 17.49 12.49
CA GLU A 369 28.61 17.26 13.67
C GLU A 369 27.76 15.97 13.60
N ASP A 370 27.73 15.28 12.45
CA ASP A 370 26.86 14.10 12.23
C ASP A 370 27.51 12.73 12.53
N GLU A 371 28.77 12.67 13.00
CA GLU A 371 29.46 11.40 13.27
C GLU A 371 28.85 10.59 14.42
N GLU A 372 28.00 11.18 15.27
CA GLU A 372 27.37 10.50 16.42
C GLU A 372 26.16 9.60 16.07
N TYR A 373 25.60 9.68 14.86
CA TYR A 373 24.39 8.92 14.46
C TYR A 373 24.62 7.91 13.33
N SER A 374 25.86 7.59 12.98
CA SER A 374 26.12 6.50 12.02
C SER A 374 25.93 5.16 12.72
N GLY A 375 24.91 4.40 12.33
CA GLY A 375 24.79 2.99 12.68
C GLY A 375 26.01 2.16 12.24
N PRO A 376 26.05 0.86 12.55
CA PRO A 376 27.23 0.01 12.32
C PRO A 376 27.67 -0.14 10.84
N PHE A 377 26.89 0.36 9.88
CA PHE A 377 27.17 0.32 8.44
C PHE A 377 26.97 1.69 7.78
N PRO A 378 28.04 2.47 7.51
CA PRO A 378 27.93 3.74 6.80
C PRO A 378 27.63 3.53 5.31
N GLU A 379 26.68 4.31 4.76
CA GLU A 379 26.25 4.24 3.35
C GLU A 379 26.53 5.53 2.56
N ALA A 380 26.80 5.41 1.25
CA ALA A 380 27.21 6.53 0.38
C ALA A 380 26.22 7.71 0.35
N PHE A 381 24.93 7.40 0.49
CA PHE A 381 23.83 8.36 0.45
C PHE A 381 23.06 8.42 1.79
N LYS A 382 23.61 7.87 2.89
CA LYS A 382 22.92 7.75 4.19
C LYS A 382 21.48 7.21 4.03
N TYR A 383 20.57 7.59 4.92
CA TYR A 383 19.15 7.17 4.89
C TYR A 383 18.38 7.66 3.64
N VAL A 384 18.83 8.73 2.98
CA VAL A 384 18.11 9.25 1.79
C VAL A 384 18.24 8.34 0.56
N GLY A 385 19.22 7.43 0.54
CA GLY A 385 19.32 6.39 -0.49
C GLY A 385 18.15 5.40 -0.48
N LEU A 386 17.52 5.19 0.68
CA LEU A 386 16.37 4.28 0.84
C LEU A 386 15.10 4.79 0.14
N ASP A 387 15.01 6.08 -0.16
CA ASP A 387 13.87 6.66 -0.89
C ASP A 387 13.80 6.18 -2.36
N PHE A 388 14.83 5.48 -2.85
CA PHE A 388 14.96 4.95 -4.21
C PHE A 388 14.87 3.41 -4.25
N VAL A 389 14.34 2.78 -3.21
CA VAL A 389 14.09 1.33 -3.15
C VAL A 389 12.61 1.06 -3.47
N PRO A 390 12.27 0.13 -4.39
CA PRO A 390 13.18 -0.58 -5.28
C PRO A 390 13.76 0.35 -6.36
N ALA A 391 14.95 0.00 -6.87
CA ALA A 391 15.57 0.73 -7.96
C ALA A 391 14.72 0.63 -9.23
N SER A 392 14.52 1.75 -9.94
CA SER A 392 13.71 1.78 -11.16
C SER A 392 14.07 2.98 -12.03
N PRO A 393 13.89 2.90 -13.37
CA PRO A 393 14.07 4.04 -14.27
C PRO A 393 13.05 5.16 -14.02
N ALA A 394 11.94 4.88 -13.34
CA ALA A 394 10.93 5.86 -12.94
C ALA A 394 11.24 6.53 -11.59
N GLN A 395 12.29 6.13 -10.88
CA GLN A 395 12.70 6.72 -9.61
C GLN A 395 13.52 7.99 -9.80
N GLY A 396 13.34 8.95 -8.88
CA GLY A 396 14.01 10.24 -8.95
C GLY A 396 13.63 11.08 -10.18
N PRO A 397 14.20 12.28 -10.34
CA PRO A 397 13.92 13.15 -11.47
C PRO A 397 14.77 12.84 -12.72
N PHE A 398 15.50 11.72 -12.73
CA PHE A 398 16.56 11.47 -13.70
C PHE A 398 16.04 11.35 -15.13
N TYR A 399 15.02 10.51 -15.34
CA TYR A 399 14.46 10.28 -16.67
C TYR A 399 13.77 11.55 -17.22
N GLU A 400 13.00 12.25 -16.39
CA GLU A 400 12.29 13.47 -16.79
C GLU A 400 13.26 14.61 -17.10
N LEU A 401 14.36 14.74 -16.34
CA LEU A 401 15.43 15.70 -16.65
C LEU A 401 16.14 15.33 -17.96
N LEU A 402 16.46 14.06 -18.20
CA LEU A 402 17.05 13.63 -19.47
C LEU A 402 16.12 13.88 -20.66
N LEU A 403 14.82 13.66 -20.47
CA LEU A 403 13.81 13.84 -21.52
C LEU A 403 13.60 15.32 -21.89
N HIS A 404 13.58 16.23 -20.91
CA HIS A 404 13.25 17.63 -21.12
C HIS A 404 14.45 18.58 -21.18
N ALA A 405 15.55 18.26 -20.50
CA ALA A 405 16.75 19.10 -20.41
C ALA A 405 18.02 18.25 -20.13
N PRO A 406 18.49 17.44 -21.10
CA PRO A 406 19.63 16.53 -20.92
C PRO A 406 20.92 17.24 -20.50
N GLU A 407 21.08 18.53 -20.83
CA GLU A 407 22.18 19.38 -20.39
C GLU A 407 22.30 19.53 -18.87
N TYR A 408 21.21 19.30 -18.12
CA TYR A 408 21.22 19.26 -16.65
C TYR A 408 21.09 17.84 -16.09
N GLY A 409 20.37 16.95 -16.80
CA GLY A 409 20.21 15.54 -16.40
C GLY A 409 21.51 14.75 -16.43
N LEU A 410 22.27 14.82 -17.52
CA LEU A 410 23.53 14.06 -17.66
C LEU A 410 24.59 14.45 -16.61
N PRO A 411 24.86 15.75 -16.35
CA PRO A 411 25.81 16.13 -15.30
C PRO A 411 25.37 15.71 -13.89
N LEU A 412 24.07 15.70 -13.59
CA LEU A 412 23.55 15.23 -12.30
C LEU A 412 23.86 13.75 -12.07
N ILE A 413 23.58 12.90 -13.07
CA ILE A 413 23.86 11.46 -13.00
C ILE A 413 25.37 11.22 -12.82
N ARG A 414 26.22 11.95 -13.55
CA ARG A 414 27.68 11.91 -13.38
C ARG A 414 28.10 12.22 -11.94
N ARG A 415 27.62 13.33 -11.36
CA ARG A 415 27.92 13.69 -9.96
C ARG A 415 27.51 12.63 -8.94
N ILE A 416 26.36 11.99 -9.14
CA ILE A 416 25.85 10.94 -8.24
C ILE A 416 26.72 9.68 -8.33
N VAL A 417 27.06 9.25 -9.54
CA VAL A 417 27.94 8.08 -9.76
C VAL A 417 29.34 8.35 -9.20
N ASP A 418 29.89 9.53 -9.47
CA ASP A 418 31.22 9.94 -9.00
C ASP A 418 31.30 9.97 -7.46
N HIS A 419 30.24 10.46 -6.79
CA HIS A 419 30.14 10.43 -5.33
C HIS A 419 30.09 9.01 -4.77
N ALA A 420 29.28 8.13 -5.37
CA ALA A 420 29.20 6.73 -4.96
C ALA A 420 30.53 5.99 -5.13
N VAL A 421 31.26 6.29 -6.21
CA VAL A 421 32.62 5.80 -6.43
C VAL A 421 33.57 6.33 -5.36
N ALA A 422 33.62 7.65 -5.16
CA ALA A 422 34.50 8.29 -4.18
C ALA A 422 34.28 7.73 -2.76
N PHE A 423 33.02 7.52 -2.36
CA PHE A 423 32.67 6.92 -1.07
C PHE A 423 33.19 5.48 -0.95
N LYS A 424 32.89 4.61 -1.92
CA LYS A 424 33.30 3.19 -1.87
C LYS A 424 34.80 2.99 -1.95
N THR A 425 35.50 3.89 -2.63
CA THR A 425 36.95 3.78 -2.83
C THR A 425 37.73 4.54 -1.77
N GLY A 426 37.08 5.40 -0.98
CA GLY A 426 37.75 6.33 -0.07
C GLY A 426 38.63 7.33 -0.82
N GLY A 427 38.29 7.67 -2.07
CA GLY A 427 39.08 8.54 -2.93
C GLY A 427 40.42 7.97 -3.42
N ARG A 428 40.65 6.65 -3.30
CA ARG A 428 41.87 6.00 -3.79
C ARG A 428 41.95 5.99 -5.31
N ASP A 429 43.16 6.03 -5.85
CA ASP A 429 43.41 5.80 -7.28
C ASP A 429 43.01 4.38 -7.70
N PHE A 430 42.53 4.23 -8.94
CA PHE A 430 42.06 2.95 -9.45
C PHE A 430 43.20 1.95 -9.76
N PHE A 431 44.45 2.41 -9.90
CA PHE A 431 45.61 1.58 -10.25
C PHE A 431 45.32 0.57 -11.37
N ARG A 432 45.29 -0.75 -11.07
CA ARG A 432 44.99 -1.83 -12.02
C ARG A 432 43.49 -2.18 -12.13
N ASN A 433 42.64 -1.55 -11.31
CA ASN A 433 41.19 -1.76 -11.29
C ASN A 433 40.50 -0.89 -12.36
N ALA A 434 40.87 -1.08 -13.63
CA ALA A 434 40.24 -0.42 -14.77
C ALA A 434 40.28 -1.27 -16.05
N MET A 435 39.30 -1.08 -16.93
CA MET A 435 39.29 -1.62 -18.30
C MET A 435 39.75 -0.57 -19.29
N THR A 436 40.40 -0.99 -20.36
CA THR A 436 40.72 -0.11 -21.49
C THR A 436 40.03 -0.62 -22.74
N VAL A 437 39.18 0.22 -23.33
CA VAL A 437 38.55 0.00 -24.63
C VAL A 437 39.34 0.78 -25.67
N VAL A 438 39.79 0.11 -26.73
CA VAL A 438 40.56 0.70 -27.82
C VAL A 438 39.64 0.90 -29.03
N PHE A 439 39.55 2.13 -29.52
CA PHE A 439 38.72 2.49 -30.67
C PHE A 439 39.47 2.29 -32.00
N PRO A 440 38.75 2.13 -33.14
CA PRO A 440 39.37 1.92 -34.44
C PRO A 440 40.35 3.00 -34.90
N ASP A 441 40.22 4.22 -34.37
CA ASP A 441 41.12 5.36 -34.61
C ASP A 441 42.40 5.32 -33.76
N GLY A 442 42.57 4.30 -32.92
CA GLY A 442 43.68 4.13 -31.99
C GLY A 442 43.51 4.91 -30.68
N CYS A 443 42.39 5.60 -30.47
CA CYS A 443 42.11 6.24 -29.19
C CYS A 443 41.79 5.18 -28.12
N GLU A 444 42.36 5.37 -26.92
CA GLU A 444 42.10 4.50 -25.78
C GLU A 444 41.20 5.21 -24.77
N LYS A 445 40.19 4.48 -24.28
CA LYS A 445 39.30 4.94 -23.22
C LYS A 445 39.38 4.03 -22.02
N VAL A 446 39.76 4.60 -20.87
CA VAL A 446 39.88 3.88 -19.60
C VAL A 446 38.59 4.01 -18.79
N PHE A 447 38.08 2.89 -18.31
CA PHE A 447 36.90 2.75 -17.47
C PHE A 447 37.28 2.17 -16.10
N PRO A 448 37.51 3.01 -15.08
CA PRO A 448 37.89 2.55 -13.75
C PRO A 448 36.76 1.84 -12.99
N TRP A 449 37.14 1.04 -12.00
CA TRP A 449 36.30 0.32 -11.04
C TRP A 449 35.46 -0.79 -11.66
N TYR A 450 36.08 -1.95 -11.92
CA TYR A 450 35.43 -3.15 -12.49
C TYR A 450 34.11 -3.52 -11.79
N GLN A 451 34.08 -3.41 -10.46
CA GLN A 451 32.92 -3.78 -9.63
C GLN A 451 31.71 -2.85 -9.83
N SER A 452 31.90 -1.70 -10.49
CA SER A 452 30.84 -0.76 -10.82
C SER A 452 30.01 -1.17 -12.04
N TYR A 453 30.52 -2.10 -12.85
CA TYR A 453 29.87 -2.54 -14.09
C TYR A 453 28.40 -2.95 -13.87
N GLY A 454 28.13 -3.77 -12.85
CA GLY A 454 26.79 -4.26 -12.54
C GLY A 454 25.87 -3.29 -11.77
N TRP A 455 26.24 -2.02 -11.55
CA TRP A 455 25.49 -1.12 -10.66
C TRP A 455 24.08 -0.73 -11.14
N SER A 456 23.72 -0.97 -12.40
CA SER A 456 22.36 -0.78 -12.92
C SER A 456 21.45 -2.00 -12.73
N ARG A 457 21.88 -3.04 -12.01
CA ARG A 457 21.12 -4.30 -11.81
C ARG A 457 20.66 -4.48 -10.35
N ASP A 458 19.57 -5.23 -10.18
CA ASP A 458 18.95 -5.52 -8.88
C ASP A 458 19.90 -6.24 -7.88
N LEU A 459 20.83 -7.05 -8.38
CA LEU A 459 21.90 -7.71 -7.59
C LEU A 459 23.25 -6.99 -7.68
N GLY A 460 23.30 -5.85 -8.39
CA GLY A 460 24.49 -5.01 -8.43
C GLY A 460 24.78 -4.49 -7.03
N ALA A 461 26.03 -4.57 -6.57
CA ALA A 461 26.41 -4.03 -5.26
C ALA A 461 26.26 -2.49 -5.15
N GLY A 462 25.67 -1.81 -6.14
CA GLY A 462 25.48 -0.37 -6.23
C GLY A 462 24.33 0.15 -5.35
N PRO A 463 24.38 1.39 -4.85
CA PRO A 463 23.25 2.00 -4.15
C PRO A 463 22.02 2.18 -5.06
N SER A 464 20.81 2.00 -4.53
CA SER A 464 19.55 2.02 -5.33
C SER A 464 19.32 3.32 -6.10
N VAL A 465 19.78 4.46 -5.58
CA VAL A 465 19.74 5.76 -6.28
C VAL A 465 20.63 5.78 -7.53
N VAL A 466 21.81 5.14 -7.46
CA VAL A 466 22.73 5.01 -8.60
C VAL A 466 22.15 4.07 -9.65
N ALA A 467 21.61 2.93 -9.20
CA ALA A 467 20.93 1.98 -10.08
C ALA A 467 19.78 2.66 -10.83
N SER A 468 18.93 3.42 -10.12
CA SER A 468 17.81 4.16 -10.69
C SER A 468 18.26 5.21 -11.72
N ALA A 469 19.32 5.97 -11.41
CA ALA A 469 19.88 6.96 -12.32
C ALA A 469 20.44 6.33 -13.61
N LEU A 470 21.13 5.18 -13.51
CA LEU A 470 21.67 4.46 -14.65
C LEU A 470 20.57 3.78 -15.49
N LEU A 471 19.53 3.23 -14.84
CA LEU A 471 18.36 2.66 -15.52
C LEU A 471 17.58 3.76 -16.28
N ALA A 472 17.44 4.95 -15.68
CA ALA A 472 16.84 6.10 -16.36
C ALA A 472 17.65 6.53 -17.59
N LEU A 473 18.99 6.49 -17.49
CA LEU A 473 19.89 6.77 -18.61
C LEU A 473 19.75 5.73 -19.73
N GLU A 474 19.66 4.44 -19.38
CA GLU A 474 19.40 3.34 -20.32
C GLU A 474 18.07 3.53 -21.06
N ALA A 475 16.98 3.78 -20.32
CA ALA A 475 15.65 3.98 -20.90
C ALA A 475 15.58 5.21 -21.82
N TRP A 476 16.22 6.32 -21.43
CA TRP A 476 16.29 7.53 -22.25
C TRP A 476 17.06 7.29 -23.56
N ALA A 477 18.17 6.56 -23.48
CA ALA A 477 19.00 6.25 -24.64
C ALA A 477 18.30 5.32 -25.64
N HIS A 478 17.62 4.27 -25.19
CA HIS A 478 16.76 3.45 -26.05
C HIS A 478 15.73 4.31 -26.79
N GLY A 479 15.03 5.19 -26.06
CA GLY A 479 14.02 6.07 -26.64
C GLY A 479 14.55 7.05 -27.69
N ARG A 480 15.85 7.39 -27.67
CA ARG A 480 16.48 8.22 -28.72
C ARG A 480 16.80 7.40 -29.97
N ILE A 481 17.35 6.20 -29.80
CA ILE A 481 17.66 5.31 -30.93
C ILE A 481 16.37 4.89 -31.64
N GLU A 482 15.30 4.59 -30.89
CA GLU A 482 13.97 4.26 -31.43
C GLU A 482 13.32 5.44 -32.19
N LYS A 483 13.71 6.69 -31.89
CA LYS A 483 13.30 7.88 -32.64
C LYS A 483 14.18 8.13 -33.89
N GLY A 484 15.14 7.26 -34.17
CA GLY A 484 15.99 7.29 -35.36
C GLY A 484 17.36 7.94 -35.17
N GLU A 485 17.82 8.19 -33.94
CA GLU A 485 19.20 8.66 -33.73
C GLU A 485 20.23 7.51 -33.87
N PRO A 486 21.41 7.74 -34.51
CA PRO A 486 22.45 6.72 -34.67
C PRO A 486 22.99 6.16 -33.34
N VAL A 487 23.21 4.84 -33.28
CA VAL A 487 23.65 4.13 -32.07
C VAL A 487 25.01 4.62 -31.56
N ASP A 488 25.99 4.82 -32.46
CA ASP A 488 27.33 5.33 -32.13
C ASP A 488 27.27 6.71 -31.46
N LYS A 489 26.45 7.61 -31.99
CA LYS A 489 26.27 8.96 -31.45
C LYS A 489 25.71 8.92 -30.04
N VAL A 490 24.68 8.10 -29.79
CA VAL A 490 24.04 7.99 -28.47
C VAL A 490 25.00 7.34 -27.46
N VAL A 491 25.71 6.28 -27.84
CA VAL A 491 26.71 5.62 -26.98
C VAL A 491 27.87 6.57 -26.64
N ALA A 492 28.36 7.34 -27.62
CA ALA A 492 29.42 8.32 -27.39
C ALA A 492 29.01 9.43 -26.41
N GLU A 493 27.74 9.86 -26.42
CA GLU A 493 27.21 10.87 -25.50
C GLU A 493 27.09 10.35 -24.05
N ILE A 494 26.68 9.09 -23.88
CA ILE A 494 26.59 8.42 -22.57
C ILE A 494 27.97 8.28 -21.94
N ILE A 495 28.93 7.76 -22.70
CA ILE A 495 30.31 7.57 -22.21
C ILE A 495 30.97 8.94 -21.99
N GLY A 496 30.78 9.89 -22.92
CA GLY A 496 31.36 11.22 -22.88
C GLY A 496 32.88 11.24 -23.06
N GLN A 497 33.47 12.45 -23.03
CA GLN A 497 34.90 12.66 -23.31
C GLN A 497 35.80 12.47 -22.08
N GLY A 498 35.30 12.70 -20.86
CA GLY A 498 36.04 12.51 -19.60
C GLY A 498 36.13 11.06 -19.11
N PRO A 499 37.00 10.73 -18.14
CA PRO A 499 37.05 9.38 -17.54
C PRO A 499 35.72 9.07 -16.86
N VAL A 500 35.15 7.88 -17.12
CA VAL A 500 33.89 7.44 -16.52
C VAL A 500 34.02 6.03 -15.93
N PRO A 501 33.44 5.74 -14.76
CA PRO A 501 33.46 4.39 -14.18
C PRO A 501 32.82 3.33 -15.09
N ALA A 502 33.18 2.07 -14.87
CA ALA A 502 32.63 0.93 -15.62
C ALA A 502 31.10 0.81 -15.55
N ALA A 503 30.43 1.44 -14.60
CA ALA A 503 28.96 1.51 -14.54
C ALA A 503 28.30 2.02 -15.84
N TYR A 504 28.94 2.96 -16.55
CA TYR A 504 28.42 3.47 -17.83
C TYR A 504 28.61 2.49 -18.99
N LEU A 505 29.56 1.54 -18.88
CA LEU A 505 29.77 0.53 -19.91
C LEU A 505 28.60 -0.44 -20.00
N LEU A 506 27.98 -0.80 -18.88
CA LEU A 506 26.84 -1.71 -18.93
C LEU A 506 25.65 -1.08 -19.67
N VAL A 507 25.40 0.22 -19.43
CA VAL A 507 24.38 0.96 -20.18
C VAL A 507 24.72 0.99 -21.68
N ALA A 508 25.98 1.20 -22.06
CA ALA A 508 26.39 1.12 -23.46
C ALA A 508 26.19 -0.27 -24.06
N VAL A 509 26.57 -1.33 -23.35
CA VAL A 509 26.39 -2.73 -23.77
C VAL A 509 24.90 -3.07 -23.92
N ASP A 510 24.03 -2.57 -23.03
CA ASP A 510 22.58 -2.75 -23.12
C ASP A 510 22.00 -2.20 -24.44
N LEU A 511 22.48 -1.04 -24.87
CA LEU A 511 22.09 -0.42 -26.14
C LEU A 511 22.62 -1.20 -27.34
N LEU A 512 23.90 -1.59 -27.31
CA LEU A 512 24.54 -2.33 -28.40
C LEU A 512 23.85 -3.68 -28.64
N LEU A 513 23.53 -4.41 -27.57
CA LEU A 513 22.85 -5.71 -27.68
C LEU A 513 21.40 -5.57 -28.14
N SER A 514 20.67 -4.56 -27.64
CA SER A 514 19.23 -4.43 -27.91
C SER A 514 18.91 -3.84 -29.28
N HIS A 515 19.84 -3.10 -29.89
CA HIS A 515 19.67 -2.48 -31.21
C HIS A 515 20.47 -3.20 -32.32
N TRP A 516 20.83 -4.47 -32.09
CA TRP A 516 21.38 -5.33 -33.13
C TRP A 516 20.32 -5.59 -34.22
N PRO A 517 20.63 -5.58 -35.53
CA PRO A 517 21.97 -5.50 -36.15
C PRO A 517 22.51 -4.08 -36.38
N ASP A 518 21.73 -3.01 -36.21
CA ASP A 518 22.16 -1.63 -36.51
C ASP A 518 23.38 -1.16 -35.68
N SER A 519 23.64 -1.84 -34.56
CA SER A 519 24.80 -1.62 -33.67
C SER A 519 26.09 -2.33 -34.12
N HIS A 520 26.13 -3.02 -35.26
CA HIS A 520 27.27 -3.86 -35.67
C HIS A 520 28.61 -3.10 -35.77
N THR A 521 28.69 -1.95 -36.44
CA THR A 521 29.93 -1.15 -36.47
C THR A 521 30.24 -0.50 -35.11
N PRO A 522 29.28 0.14 -34.41
CA PRO A 522 29.49 0.71 -33.08
C PRO A 522 29.95 -0.29 -32.00
N ALA A 523 29.59 -1.58 -32.12
CA ALA A 523 29.93 -2.62 -31.14
C ALA A 523 31.39 -3.08 -31.23
N VAL A 524 32.07 -2.91 -32.37
CA VAL A 524 33.45 -3.38 -32.65
C VAL A 524 34.44 -3.10 -31.51
N PRO A 525 34.62 -1.86 -31.01
CA PRO A 525 35.59 -1.60 -29.93
C PRO A 525 35.24 -2.32 -28.61
N PHE A 526 33.97 -2.56 -28.34
CA PHE A 526 33.51 -3.21 -27.11
C PHE A 526 33.66 -4.74 -27.19
N VAL A 527 33.29 -5.37 -28.31
CA VAL A 527 33.52 -6.80 -28.53
C VAL A 527 35.00 -7.13 -28.71
N ALA A 528 35.84 -6.14 -29.02
CA ALA A 528 37.29 -6.27 -29.07
C ALA A 528 37.98 -6.21 -27.69
N CYS A 529 37.25 -5.98 -26.59
CA CYS A 529 37.79 -5.86 -25.24
C CYS A 529 37.55 -7.16 -24.44
N PRO A 530 38.55 -8.05 -24.29
CA PRO A 530 38.37 -9.35 -23.63
C PRO A 530 37.95 -9.24 -22.18
N GLU A 531 38.45 -8.23 -21.46
CA GLU A 531 38.05 -7.95 -20.08
C GLU A 531 36.56 -7.63 -19.96
N LEU A 532 36.00 -6.87 -20.91
CA LEU A 532 34.57 -6.55 -20.94
C LEU A 532 33.73 -7.79 -21.30
N LEU A 533 34.18 -8.60 -22.26
CA LEU A 533 33.51 -9.86 -22.61
C LEU A 533 33.40 -10.80 -21.41
N CYS A 534 34.48 -10.95 -20.62
CA CYS A 534 34.47 -11.77 -19.42
C CYS A 534 33.47 -11.26 -18.36
N LEU A 535 33.45 -9.95 -18.11
CA LEU A 535 32.51 -9.35 -17.16
C LEU A 535 31.06 -9.49 -17.60
N ASP A 536 30.78 -9.21 -18.88
CA ASP A 536 29.42 -9.29 -19.41
C ASP A 536 28.87 -10.72 -19.41
N ARG A 537 29.75 -11.70 -19.66
CA ARG A 537 29.40 -13.12 -19.56
C ARG A 537 28.97 -13.52 -18.14
N GLN A 538 29.57 -12.93 -17.10
CA GLN A 538 29.18 -13.17 -15.71
C GLN A 538 27.87 -12.46 -15.32
N ARG A 539 27.50 -11.39 -16.03
CA ARG A 539 26.29 -10.60 -15.77
C ARG A 539 25.01 -11.43 -15.87
N VAL A 540 24.88 -12.27 -16.90
CA VAL A 540 23.65 -13.05 -17.18
C VAL A 540 23.29 -14.04 -16.07
N VAL A 541 24.29 -14.53 -15.32
CA VAL A 541 24.03 -15.36 -14.12
C VAL A 541 23.32 -14.53 -13.05
N SER A 542 23.76 -13.28 -12.85
CA SER A 542 23.14 -12.36 -11.89
C SER A 542 21.76 -11.87 -12.37
N ASP A 543 21.58 -11.60 -13.66
CA ASP A 543 20.31 -11.12 -14.22
C ASP A 543 19.17 -12.16 -14.13
N ASN A 544 19.49 -13.46 -14.08
CA ASN A 544 18.52 -14.55 -14.02
C ASN A 544 18.27 -15.12 -12.61
N ILE A 545 19.02 -14.67 -11.59
CA ILE A 545 18.78 -15.09 -10.20
C ILE A 545 17.63 -14.28 -9.62
N GLN A 546 16.45 -14.90 -9.53
CA GLN A 546 15.33 -14.32 -8.81
C GLN A 546 15.49 -14.64 -7.31
N MET A 547 15.74 -13.62 -6.49
CA MET A 547 15.71 -13.78 -5.04
C MET A 547 14.31 -14.25 -4.59
N PRO A 548 14.19 -15.29 -3.75
CA PRO A 548 12.92 -15.60 -3.12
C PRO A 548 12.45 -14.41 -2.28
N ASP A 549 11.15 -14.15 -2.25
CA ASP A 549 10.57 -13.08 -1.43
C ASP A 549 10.50 -13.53 0.04
N ILE A 550 11.66 -13.65 0.69
CA ILE A 550 11.83 -14.23 2.03
C ILE A 550 11.04 -13.44 3.09
N PHE A 551 10.82 -12.14 2.86
CA PHE A 551 10.15 -11.24 3.80
C PHE A 551 8.75 -10.79 3.34
N GLY A 552 8.25 -11.29 2.21
CA GLY A 552 6.97 -10.84 1.64
C GLY A 552 6.97 -9.35 1.24
N LEU A 553 8.16 -8.78 0.98
CA LEU A 553 8.34 -7.36 0.71
C LEU A 553 8.11 -7.02 -0.76
N LYS A 554 8.16 -8.00 -1.68
CA LYS A 554 7.98 -7.71 -3.12
C LYS A 554 6.57 -7.22 -3.46
N GLU A 555 5.54 -7.62 -2.72
CA GLU A 555 4.19 -7.07 -2.92
C GLU A 555 4.07 -5.59 -2.48
N VAL A 556 4.98 -5.14 -1.61
CA VAL A 556 5.03 -3.80 -1.02
C VAL A 556 5.96 -2.86 -1.81
N GLU A 557 7.03 -3.39 -2.40
CA GLU A 557 7.98 -2.70 -3.28
C GLU A 557 7.38 -2.44 -4.67
N ARG A 558 6.37 -1.58 -4.76
CA ARG A 558 5.81 -1.16 -6.05
C ARG A 558 6.67 -0.09 -6.70
N GLU A 559 7.06 -0.35 -7.94
CA GLU A 559 7.68 0.63 -8.81
C GLU A 559 6.82 1.92 -8.87
N PRO A 560 7.41 3.12 -8.79
CA PRO A 560 6.66 4.36 -8.97
C PRO A 560 6.04 4.41 -10.36
N ALA A 561 4.80 4.91 -10.47
CA ALA A 561 4.23 5.22 -11.78
C ALA A 561 5.09 6.26 -12.50
N GLY A 562 5.46 5.99 -13.76
CA GLY A 562 6.30 6.85 -14.59
C GLY A 562 6.11 6.59 -16.08
N LEU A 563 6.77 7.40 -16.91
CA LEU A 563 6.76 7.26 -18.38
C LEU A 563 7.51 6.01 -18.87
N VAL A 564 8.34 5.44 -18.00
CA VAL A 564 9.16 4.25 -18.23
C VAL A 564 8.94 3.29 -17.07
N SER A 565 9.20 2.00 -17.30
CA SER A 565 9.09 0.96 -16.28
C SER A 565 10.30 0.04 -16.31
N LEU A 566 10.63 -0.53 -15.16
CA LEU A 566 11.66 -1.54 -15.01
C LEU A 566 11.31 -2.78 -15.83
N GLU A 567 10.02 -3.13 -15.91
CA GLU A 567 9.53 -4.23 -16.75
C GLU A 567 9.89 -4.01 -18.23
N SER A 568 9.71 -2.78 -18.75
CA SER A 568 10.06 -2.47 -20.15
C SER A 568 11.55 -2.61 -20.48
N LEU A 569 12.43 -2.46 -19.48
CA LEU A 569 13.87 -2.73 -19.63
C LEU A 569 14.19 -4.22 -19.46
N LYS A 570 13.47 -4.91 -18.57
CA LYS A 570 13.63 -6.36 -18.32
C LYS A 570 13.29 -7.23 -19.54
N THR A 571 12.44 -6.75 -20.44
CA THR A 571 12.08 -7.45 -21.70
C THR A 571 13.05 -7.21 -22.85
N ARG A 572 14.05 -6.33 -22.70
CA ARG A 572 15.00 -5.99 -23.77
C ARG A 572 15.94 -7.16 -24.09
N PRO A 573 16.37 -7.32 -25.35
CA PRO A 573 17.28 -8.41 -25.74
C PRO A 573 18.56 -8.48 -24.92
N SER A 574 19.10 -7.33 -24.47
CA SER A 574 20.30 -7.30 -23.64
C SER A 574 20.17 -8.04 -22.31
N ARG A 575 18.95 -8.32 -21.83
CA ARG A 575 18.71 -9.07 -20.59
C ARG A 575 18.94 -10.58 -20.75
N HIS A 576 19.00 -11.06 -21.99
CA HIS A 576 19.16 -12.49 -22.30
C HIS A 576 20.35 -12.78 -23.21
N LEU A 577 20.96 -11.76 -23.80
CA LEU A 577 22.14 -11.86 -24.66
C LEU A 577 23.40 -11.33 -23.95
N THR A 578 24.54 -11.91 -24.29
CA THR A 578 25.87 -11.45 -23.84
C THR A 578 26.67 -10.90 -25.02
N LEU A 579 27.61 -10.00 -24.72
CA LEU A 579 28.43 -9.32 -25.72
C LEU A 579 29.30 -10.29 -26.53
N ASP A 580 29.74 -11.40 -25.93
CA ASP A 580 30.52 -12.44 -26.62
C ASP A 580 29.68 -13.24 -27.63
N GLN A 581 28.35 -13.28 -27.50
CA GLN A 581 27.47 -13.89 -28.51
C GLN A 581 27.43 -13.07 -29.80
N LEU A 582 27.73 -11.76 -29.76
CA LEU A 582 27.77 -10.94 -30.98
C LEU A 582 28.93 -11.31 -31.91
N LEU A 583 29.99 -11.93 -31.38
CA LEU A 583 31.18 -12.34 -32.15
C LEU A 583 30.81 -13.27 -33.33
N ASP A 584 29.75 -14.05 -33.17
CA ASP A 584 29.28 -15.04 -34.14
C ASP A 584 28.84 -14.39 -35.45
N PHE A 585 28.21 -13.23 -35.35
CA PHE A 585 27.72 -12.51 -36.52
C PHE A 585 28.87 -11.95 -37.36
N TYR A 586 29.97 -11.53 -36.74
CA TYR A 586 31.13 -11.01 -37.50
C TYR A 586 31.81 -12.08 -38.36
N ALA A 587 31.61 -13.37 -38.11
CA ALA A 587 32.06 -14.44 -39.00
C ALA A 587 31.20 -14.60 -40.27
N MET A 588 30.00 -14.01 -40.29
CA MET A 588 29.08 -14.05 -41.42
C MET A 588 29.44 -13.01 -42.48
N GLU A 589 29.12 -13.31 -43.74
CA GLU A 589 29.47 -12.44 -44.89
C GLU A 589 28.82 -11.06 -44.80
N GLU A 590 27.61 -10.99 -44.22
CA GLU A 590 26.83 -9.76 -44.00
C GLU A 590 27.59 -8.69 -43.19
N PHE A 591 28.48 -9.10 -42.27
CA PHE A 591 29.24 -8.22 -41.39
C PHE A 591 30.76 -8.24 -41.68
N SER A 592 31.15 -8.73 -42.86
CA SER A 592 32.55 -8.90 -43.28
C SER A 592 33.34 -7.60 -43.34
N ALA A 593 32.67 -6.44 -43.51
CA ALA A 593 33.31 -5.12 -43.57
C ALA A 593 33.99 -4.71 -42.24
N ASP A 594 33.43 -5.10 -41.09
CA ASP A 594 33.98 -4.76 -39.76
C ASP A 594 35.02 -5.77 -39.28
N ARG A 595 35.00 -7.00 -39.81
CA ARG A 595 35.86 -8.12 -39.36
C ARG A 595 37.36 -7.79 -39.37
N PRO A 596 37.94 -7.14 -40.40
CA PRO A 596 39.36 -6.79 -40.40
C PRO A 596 39.74 -5.84 -39.27
N VAL A 597 38.87 -4.86 -38.98
CA VAL A 597 39.07 -3.89 -37.90
C VAL A 597 39.03 -4.60 -36.54
N LEU A 598 38.01 -5.42 -36.32
CA LEU A 598 37.86 -6.23 -35.10
C LEU A 598 39.05 -7.18 -34.90
N THR A 599 39.51 -7.83 -35.97
CA THR A 599 40.67 -8.73 -35.94
C THR A 599 41.94 -8.00 -35.49
N GLY A 600 42.19 -6.80 -36.04
CA GLY A 600 43.35 -5.98 -35.66
C GLY A 600 43.33 -5.60 -34.18
N LEU A 601 42.18 -5.18 -33.66
CA LEU A 601 42.02 -4.82 -32.24
C LEU A 601 42.21 -6.03 -31.31
N LEU A 602 41.63 -7.19 -31.65
CA LEU A 602 41.77 -8.42 -30.87
C LEU A 602 43.21 -8.96 -30.88
N GLN A 603 43.93 -8.86 -32.02
CA GLN A 603 45.35 -9.21 -32.09
C GLN A 603 46.20 -8.31 -31.19
N GLY A 604 45.90 -7.00 -31.15
CA GLY A 604 46.51 -6.06 -30.22
C GLY A 604 46.24 -6.43 -28.75
N ALA A 605 45.00 -6.79 -28.41
CA ALA A 605 44.64 -7.26 -27.08
C ALA A 605 45.35 -8.57 -26.70
N ALA A 606 45.47 -9.52 -27.63
CA ALA A 606 46.16 -10.79 -27.41
C ALA A 606 47.65 -10.58 -27.12
N ALA A 607 48.31 -9.67 -27.85
CA ALA A 607 49.70 -9.30 -27.60
C ALA A 607 49.90 -8.66 -26.22
N ARG A 608 48.93 -7.87 -25.74
CA ARG A 608 48.94 -7.23 -24.41
C ARG A 608 48.74 -8.22 -23.26
N LEU A 609 47.83 -9.18 -23.41
CA LEU A 609 47.44 -10.12 -22.36
C LEU A 609 48.40 -11.31 -22.22
N GLY A 610 49.07 -11.70 -23.30
CA GLY A 610 49.94 -12.87 -23.32
C GLY A 610 49.17 -14.21 -23.40
N PRO A 611 49.86 -15.35 -23.34
CA PRO A 611 49.24 -16.67 -23.52
C PRO A 611 48.42 -17.11 -22.28
N PRO A 612 47.35 -17.91 -22.47
CA PRO A 612 46.55 -18.44 -21.37
C PRO A 612 47.32 -19.38 -20.45
N GLN A 613 47.01 -19.33 -19.16
CA GLN A 613 47.52 -20.28 -18.16
C GLN A 613 46.76 -21.59 -18.25
N LYS A 614 47.33 -22.69 -17.74
CA LYS A 614 46.71 -24.04 -17.80
C LYS A 614 45.31 -24.13 -17.19
N GLN A 615 44.95 -23.21 -16.30
CA GLN A 615 43.65 -23.17 -15.61
C GLN A 615 42.75 -22.02 -16.08
N SER A 616 43.19 -21.23 -17.07
CA SER A 616 42.41 -20.11 -17.60
C SER A 616 41.14 -20.64 -18.28
N ASN A 617 39.99 -20.04 -17.98
CA ASN A 617 38.69 -20.37 -18.56
C ASN A 617 38.11 -19.14 -19.29
N LEU A 618 36.86 -19.21 -19.77
CA LEU A 618 36.21 -18.10 -20.49
C LEU A 618 35.83 -16.91 -19.60
N GLY A 619 36.16 -16.94 -18.30
CA GLY A 619 36.16 -15.79 -17.41
C GLY A 619 37.50 -15.05 -17.37
N ASP A 620 38.55 -15.62 -17.96
CA ASP A 620 39.90 -15.06 -17.97
C ASP A 620 40.23 -14.38 -19.32
N PRO A 621 40.61 -13.09 -19.33
CA PRO A 621 40.79 -12.30 -20.56
C PRO A 621 41.75 -12.93 -21.58
N GLU A 622 42.82 -13.57 -21.10
CA GLU A 622 43.87 -14.17 -21.94
C GLU A 622 43.40 -15.39 -22.74
N LEU A 623 42.38 -16.12 -22.26
CA LEU A 623 41.72 -17.16 -23.07
C LEU A 623 40.58 -16.57 -23.90
N MET A 624 39.80 -15.63 -23.33
CA MET A 624 38.68 -14.99 -24.01
C MET A 624 39.10 -14.29 -25.31
N VAL A 625 40.28 -13.67 -25.37
CA VAL A 625 40.77 -13.03 -26.59
C VAL A 625 41.06 -14.04 -27.72
N LEU A 626 41.58 -15.21 -27.38
CA LEU A 626 41.81 -16.29 -28.35
C LEU A 626 40.49 -16.91 -28.79
N HIS A 627 39.55 -17.07 -27.86
CA HIS A 627 38.20 -17.50 -28.15
C HIS A 627 37.53 -16.54 -29.14
N ALA A 628 37.60 -15.23 -28.90
CA ALA A 628 37.02 -14.22 -29.77
C ALA A 628 37.63 -14.24 -31.18
N LEU A 629 38.96 -14.34 -31.31
CA LEU A 629 39.64 -14.48 -32.61
C LEU A 629 39.18 -15.73 -33.37
N ASN A 630 38.98 -16.86 -32.67
CA ASN A 630 38.49 -18.07 -33.31
C ASN A 630 37.01 -17.95 -33.72
N ARG A 631 36.18 -17.27 -32.92
CA ARG A 631 34.75 -17.10 -33.18
C ARG A 631 34.46 -16.21 -34.40
N ILE A 632 35.30 -15.21 -34.68
CA ILE A 632 35.11 -14.33 -35.85
C ILE A 632 35.72 -14.90 -37.15
N ASP A 633 36.47 -16.01 -37.08
CA ASP A 633 37.05 -16.67 -38.25
C ASP A 633 35.99 -17.56 -38.95
N PRO A 634 35.59 -17.25 -40.20
CA PRO A 634 34.59 -18.04 -40.93
C PRO A 634 34.97 -19.51 -41.10
N ASN A 635 36.26 -19.86 -41.08
CA ASN A 635 36.72 -21.25 -41.25
C ASN A 635 36.31 -22.16 -40.08
N ASN A 636 36.00 -21.58 -38.92
CA ASN A 636 35.56 -22.31 -37.75
C ASN A 636 34.03 -22.51 -37.72
N TRP A 637 33.29 -22.10 -38.75
CA TRP A 637 31.84 -22.25 -38.84
C TRP A 637 31.44 -23.25 -39.92
N ARG A 638 30.45 -24.11 -39.60
CA ARG A 638 29.92 -25.11 -40.54
C ARG A 638 28.40 -24.98 -40.64
N LYS A 639 27.86 -25.21 -41.84
CA LYS A 639 26.41 -25.30 -42.04
C LYS A 639 25.90 -26.61 -41.48
N THR A 640 24.98 -26.52 -40.52
CA THR A 640 24.29 -27.67 -39.92
C THR A 640 22.78 -27.46 -40.06
N SER A 641 22.03 -28.52 -40.37
CA SER A 641 20.56 -28.48 -40.39
C SER A 641 20.03 -28.72 -38.98
N VAL A 642 19.39 -27.72 -38.39
CA VAL A 642 18.80 -27.81 -37.05
C VAL A 642 17.29 -27.97 -37.19
N GLN A 643 16.73 -29.01 -36.56
CA GLN A 643 15.29 -29.22 -36.51
C GLN A 643 14.66 -28.19 -35.57
N THR A 644 13.81 -27.32 -36.11
CA THR A 644 13.01 -26.36 -35.33
C THR A 644 11.53 -26.77 -35.35
N ALA A 645 10.71 -26.16 -34.49
CA ALA A 645 9.28 -26.44 -34.43
C ALA A 645 8.54 -26.20 -35.77
N ASP A 646 9.10 -25.36 -36.64
CA ASP A 646 8.58 -25.04 -37.97
C ASP A 646 9.26 -25.85 -39.11
N GLY A 647 10.06 -26.88 -38.78
CA GLY A 647 10.80 -27.73 -39.73
C GLY A 647 12.33 -27.53 -39.69
N PRO A 648 13.09 -28.24 -40.55
CA PRO A 648 14.54 -28.10 -40.60
C PRO A 648 14.94 -26.73 -41.14
N LYS A 649 15.64 -25.93 -40.32
CA LYS A 649 16.28 -24.68 -40.72
C LYS A 649 17.79 -24.90 -40.85
N GLU A 650 18.38 -24.40 -41.93
CA GLU A 650 19.84 -24.33 -42.05
C GLU A 650 20.37 -23.26 -41.10
N GLY A 651 21.29 -23.64 -40.22
CA GLY A 651 21.98 -22.75 -39.29
C GLY A 651 23.50 -22.92 -39.38
N TRP A 652 24.24 -21.96 -38.84
CA TRP A 652 25.69 -22.06 -38.72
C TRP A 652 26.07 -22.50 -37.32
N GLU A 653 26.95 -23.49 -37.21
CA GLU A 653 27.43 -24.05 -35.96
C GLU A 653 28.95 -23.81 -35.84
N TYR A 654 29.37 -23.25 -34.71
CA TYR A 654 30.77 -23.02 -34.41
C TYR A 654 31.47 -24.32 -34.01
N THR A 655 32.55 -24.64 -34.70
CA THR A 655 33.43 -25.77 -34.43
C THR A 655 34.77 -25.24 -33.89
N PRO A 656 35.02 -25.28 -32.56
CA PRO A 656 36.25 -24.76 -31.99
C PRO A 656 37.48 -25.49 -32.53
N PRO A 657 38.59 -24.77 -32.82
CA PRO A 657 39.88 -25.37 -33.17
C PRO A 657 40.39 -26.36 -32.12
N ALA A 658 41.26 -27.29 -32.52
CA ALA A 658 41.79 -28.32 -31.63
C ALA A 658 42.46 -27.75 -30.37
N ALA A 659 43.27 -26.68 -30.52
CA ALA A 659 43.97 -26.05 -29.40
C ALA A 659 43.02 -25.49 -28.33
N GLU A 660 41.92 -24.85 -28.74
CA GLU A 660 40.90 -24.34 -27.82
C GLU A 660 40.12 -25.46 -27.14
N ARG A 661 39.76 -26.49 -27.92
CA ARG A 661 39.03 -27.67 -27.43
C ARG A 661 39.85 -28.45 -26.39
N ASP A 662 41.12 -28.69 -26.66
CA ASP A 662 42.02 -29.42 -25.77
C ASP A 662 42.30 -28.64 -24.48
N HIS A 663 42.28 -27.31 -24.54
CA HIS A 663 42.42 -26.43 -23.36
C HIS A 663 41.18 -26.42 -22.47
N LEU A 664 39.97 -26.31 -23.06
CA LEU A 664 38.72 -26.22 -22.30
C LEU A 664 38.22 -27.57 -21.77
N LYS A 665 38.56 -28.69 -22.43
CA LYS A 665 38.03 -30.01 -22.08
C LYS A 665 38.31 -30.44 -20.62
N PRO A 666 39.54 -30.33 -20.08
CA PRO A 666 39.81 -30.67 -18.68
C PRO A 666 39.00 -29.83 -17.68
N LEU A 667 38.80 -28.53 -17.99
CA LEU A 667 38.02 -27.61 -17.15
C LEU A 667 36.53 -27.93 -17.20
N GLN A 668 36.02 -28.30 -18.38
CA GLN A 668 34.65 -28.76 -18.58
C GLN A 668 34.39 -30.06 -17.83
N ASP A 669 35.30 -31.04 -17.88
CA ASP A 669 35.17 -32.31 -17.16
C ASP A 669 35.12 -32.08 -15.63
N GLU A 670 35.97 -31.20 -15.09
CA GLU A 670 35.96 -30.84 -13.66
C GLU A 670 34.69 -30.07 -13.25
N MET A 671 34.27 -29.10 -14.06
CA MET A 671 33.05 -28.33 -13.83
C MET A 671 31.79 -29.19 -13.96
N GLN A 672 31.79 -30.20 -14.84
CA GLN A 672 30.69 -31.15 -14.98
C GLN A 672 30.57 -32.07 -13.76
N GLU A 673 31.68 -32.51 -13.16
CA GLU A 673 31.65 -33.24 -11.89
C GLU A 673 31.04 -32.37 -10.76
N ARG A 674 31.49 -31.10 -10.64
CA ARG A 674 30.97 -30.15 -9.64
C ARG A 674 29.48 -29.83 -9.86
N ASN A 675 29.07 -29.58 -11.10
CA ASN A 675 27.68 -29.31 -11.46
C ASN A 675 26.78 -30.51 -11.17
N THR A 676 27.26 -31.74 -11.39
CA THR A 676 26.49 -32.96 -11.08
C THR A 676 26.22 -33.06 -9.58
N HIS A 677 27.21 -32.72 -8.74
CA HIS A 677 27.01 -32.66 -7.28
C HIS A 677 26.05 -31.53 -6.87
N ALA A 678 26.23 -30.31 -7.40
CA ALA A 678 25.35 -29.18 -7.11
C ALA A 678 23.90 -29.40 -7.59
N GLN A 679 23.71 -30.04 -8.73
CA GLN A 679 22.38 -30.40 -9.27
C GLN A 679 21.69 -31.45 -8.39
N ALA A 680 22.42 -32.42 -7.86
CA ALA A 680 21.90 -33.39 -6.91
C ALA A 680 21.46 -32.71 -5.60
N GLU A 681 22.29 -31.81 -5.04
CA GLU A 681 21.95 -31.01 -3.85
C GLU A 681 20.72 -30.12 -4.07
N GLY A 682 20.66 -29.43 -5.21
CA GLY A 682 19.51 -28.62 -5.60
C GLY A 682 18.22 -29.45 -5.72
N SER A 683 18.31 -30.63 -6.32
CA SER A 683 17.18 -31.56 -6.45
C SER A 683 16.69 -32.05 -5.08
N ILE A 684 17.59 -32.36 -4.15
CA ILE A 684 17.25 -32.77 -2.78
C ILE A 684 16.48 -31.67 -2.05
N ARG A 685 16.90 -30.41 -2.17
CA ARG A 685 16.21 -29.26 -1.55
C ARG A 685 14.82 -29.02 -2.13
N ILE A 686 14.67 -29.19 -3.44
CA ILE A 686 13.37 -29.11 -4.11
C ILE A 686 12.43 -30.21 -3.58
N VAL A 687 12.92 -31.44 -3.44
CA VAL A 687 12.13 -32.58 -2.96
C VAL A 687 11.81 -32.51 -1.46
N LEU A 688 12.67 -31.89 -0.65
CA LEU A 688 12.41 -31.59 0.76
C LEU A 688 11.12 -30.76 0.90
N ASN A 689 11.03 -29.67 0.13
CA ASN A 689 9.91 -28.73 0.18
C ASN A 689 8.68 -29.18 -0.64
N ASN A 690 8.84 -30.07 -1.63
CA ASN A 690 7.74 -30.58 -2.46
C ASN A 690 7.73 -32.12 -2.53
N PRO A 691 6.98 -32.79 -1.64
CA PRO A 691 6.93 -34.25 -1.57
C PRO A 691 6.47 -34.92 -2.87
N GLY A 692 5.61 -34.27 -3.66
CA GLY A 692 5.08 -34.82 -4.91
C GLY A 692 6.12 -35.03 -6.01
N ARG A 693 7.34 -34.51 -5.84
CA ARG A 693 8.48 -34.70 -6.76
C ARG A 693 9.40 -35.87 -6.36
N SER A 694 9.10 -36.56 -5.27
CA SER A 694 9.86 -37.72 -4.80
C SER A 694 9.34 -39.03 -5.38
N SER A 695 10.19 -40.06 -5.39
CA SER A 695 9.81 -41.45 -5.69
C SER A 695 10.73 -42.41 -4.95
N THR A 696 10.34 -43.68 -4.84
CA THR A 696 11.19 -44.73 -4.25
C THR A 696 12.53 -44.86 -4.98
N VAL A 697 12.52 -44.66 -6.30
CA VAL A 697 13.73 -44.67 -7.14
C VAL A 697 14.62 -43.46 -6.82
N PHE A 698 14.02 -42.26 -6.71
CA PHE A 698 14.75 -41.05 -6.33
C PHE A 698 15.35 -41.17 -4.93
N ALA A 699 14.59 -41.66 -3.94
CA ALA A 699 15.06 -41.85 -2.57
C ALA A 699 16.27 -42.81 -2.51
N ALA A 700 16.23 -43.92 -3.26
CA ALA A 700 17.36 -44.85 -3.35
C ALA A 700 18.60 -44.20 -3.99
N ALA A 701 18.42 -43.43 -5.07
CA ALA A 701 19.50 -42.71 -5.73
C ALA A 701 20.12 -41.62 -4.82
N ALA A 702 19.28 -40.88 -4.09
CA ALA A 702 19.72 -39.85 -3.15
C ALA A 702 20.53 -40.45 -1.98
N VAL A 703 20.12 -41.61 -1.44
CA VAL A 703 20.87 -42.33 -0.40
C VAL A 703 22.25 -42.77 -0.91
N LYS A 704 22.32 -43.27 -2.15
CA LYS A 704 23.60 -43.62 -2.78
C LYS A 704 24.52 -42.40 -2.88
N TRP A 705 24.01 -41.29 -3.42
CA TRP A 705 24.75 -40.03 -3.53
C TRP A 705 25.25 -39.52 -2.15
N ALA A 706 24.38 -39.51 -1.13
CA ALA A 706 24.75 -39.02 0.20
C ALA A 706 25.90 -39.82 0.82
N ARG A 707 25.94 -41.13 0.58
CA ARG A 707 27.03 -42.00 1.06
C ARG A 707 28.35 -41.80 0.29
N GLU A 708 28.27 -41.52 -1.01
CA GLU A 708 29.45 -41.23 -1.83
C GLU A 708 30.10 -39.90 -1.45
N VAL A 709 29.29 -38.88 -1.11
CA VAL A 709 29.77 -37.52 -0.83
C VAL A 709 30.16 -37.30 0.63
N ALA A 710 29.63 -38.10 1.58
CA ALA A 710 29.89 -37.95 3.02
C ALA A 710 31.37 -37.95 3.43
N ASN A 711 32.25 -38.59 2.65
CA ASN A 711 33.69 -38.69 2.93
C ASN A 711 34.56 -37.80 2.01
N LYS A 712 33.96 -37.03 1.09
CA LYS A 712 34.71 -36.12 0.21
C LYS A 712 35.02 -34.81 0.96
N PRO A 713 36.22 -34.23 0.80
CA PRO A 713 36.52 -32.91 1.34
C PRO A 713 35.60 -31.84 0.72
N ALA A 714 35.22 -30.83 1.50
CA ALA A 714 34.51 -29.64 1.03
C ALA A 714 35.52 -28.50 0.79
N GLY A 715 35.23 -27.58 -0.14
CA GLY A 715 36.14 -26.49 -0.48
C GLY A 715 36.23 -25.42 0.61
N ASN A 716 35.16 -25.22 1.38
CA ASN A 716 35.10 -24.31 2.52
C ASN A 716 34.06 -24.77 3.56
N GLY A 717 34.03 -24.09 4.72
CA GLY A 717 33.11 -24.42 5.82
C GLY A 717 31.63 -24.23 5.49
N SER A 718 31.27 -23.30 4.60
CA SER A 718 29.88 -23.09 4.18
C SER A 718 29.38 -24.23 3.29
N GLU A 719 30.19 -24.67 2.33
CA GLU A 719 29.93 -25.85 1.49
C GLU A 719 29.80 -27.12 2.33
N GLN A 720 30.64 -27.26 3.36
CA GLN A 720 30.56 -28.40 4.28
C GLN A 720 29.22 -28.42 5.03
N TRP A 721 28.78 -27.28 5.55
CA TRP A 721 27.50 -27.18 6.26
C TRP A 721 26.30 -27.46 5.35
N LEU A 722 26.29 -26.91 4.12
CA LEU A 722 25.21 -27.17 3.14
C LEU A 722 25.13 -28.66 2.77
N ARG A 723 26.29 -29.32 2.65
CA ARG A 723 26.39 -30.76 2.39
C ARG A 723 25.88 -31.59 3.57
N GLU A 724 26.22 -31.24 4.80
CA GLU A 724 25.75 -31.92 6.01
C GLU A 724 24.21 -31.84 6.12
N GLU A 725 23.61 -30.67 5.87
CA GLU A 725 22.15 -30.50 5.81
C GLU A 725 21.51 -31.35 4.70
N ALA A 726 22.13 -31.39 3.51
CA ALA A 726 21.64 -32.21 2.39
C ALA A 726 21.63 -33.70 2.75
N ILE A 727 22.64 -34.20 3.46
CA ILE A 727 22.70 -35.59 3.94
C ILE A 727 21.54 -35.89 4.92
N VAL A 728 21.25 -34.98 5.84
CA VAL A 728 20.11 -35.13 6.78
C VAL A 728 18.77 -35.10 6.02
N SER A 729 18.67 -34.25 4.99
CA SER A 729 17.50 -34.17 4.10
C SER A 729 17.28 -35.48 3.35
N VAL A 730 18.34 -36.10 2.83
CA VAL A 730 18.28 -37.43 2.19
C VAL A 730 17.78 -38.49 3.16
N ALA A 731 18.28 -38.50 4.40
CA ALA A 731 17.84 -39.44 5.42
C ALA A 731 16.32 -39.29 5.72
N MET A 732 15.81 -38.06 5.77
CA MET A 732 14.37 -37.79 5.93
C MET A 732 13.56 -38.23 4.71
N ILE A 733 14.02 -37.92 3.49
CA ILE A 733 13.38 -38.39 2.24
C ILE A 733 13.33 -39.92 2.19
N ALA A 734 14.38 -40.61 2.64
CA ALA A 734 14.39 -42.07 2.73
C ALA A 734 13.33 -42.61 3.71
N ALA A 735 13.13 -41.95 4.85
CA ALA A 735 12.09 -42.31 5.82
C ALA A 735 10.66 -42.01 5.31
N ARG A 736 10.49 -40.94 4.50
CA ARG A 736 9.20 -40.51 3.93
C ARG A 736 8.78 -41.34 2.71
N ASP A 737 9.70 -41.51 1.76
CA ASP A 737 9.39 -41.93 0.39
C ASP A 737 10.11 -43.24 -0.03
N GLY A 738 11.01 -43.77 0.81
CA GLY A 738 11.82 -44.95 0.49
C GLY A 738 11.07 -46.29 0.52
N GLY A 739 9.88 -46.34 1.11
CA GLY A 739 9.13 -47.57 1.35
C GLY A 739 9.79 -48.49 2.38
N THR A 740 9.11 -49.59 2.72
CA THR A 740 9.55 -50.52 3.77
C THR A 740 10.90 -51.19 3.46
N GLY A 741 11.19 -51.46 2.19
CA GLY A 741 12.45 -52.09 1.76
C GLY A 741 13.68 -51.21 1.95
N LEU A 742 13.61 -49.92 1.61
CA LEU A 742 14.74 -48.99 1.78
C LEU A 742 14.98 -48.69 3.26
N ILE A 743 13.91 -48.53 4.05
CA ILE A 743 13.99 -48.34 5.50
C ILE A 743 14.58 -49.57 6.19
N ALA A 744 14.19 -50.79 5.80
CA ALA A 744 14.78 -52.00 6.36
C ALA A 744 16.29 -52.13 6.04
N THR A 745 16.73 -51.65 4.88
CA THR A 745 18.13 -51.76 4.43
C THR A 745 19.03 -50.66 5.01
N HIS A 746 18.51 -49.45 5.17
CA HIS A 746 19.28 -48.26 5.56
C HIS A 746 18.82 -47.60 6.87
N GLY A 747 17.86 -48.19 7.58
CA GLY A 747 17.24 -47.61 8.78
C GLY A 747 18.25 -47.23 9.87
N ASP A 748 19.24 -48.09 10.14
CA ASP A 748 20.28 -47.78 11.14
C ASP A 748 21.10 -46.54 10.77
N TRP A 749 21.44 -46.39 9.48
CA TRP A 749 22.15 -45.21 8.97
C TRP A 749 21.28 -43.96 9.03
N VAL A 750 19.98 -44.07 8.72
CA VAL A 750 19.02 -42.96 8.83
C VAL A 750 18.91 -42.50 10.29
N ARG A 751 18.69 -43.43 11.22
CA ARG A 751 18.60 -43.15 12.67
C ARG A 751 19.89 -42.51 13.20
N GLU A 752 21.06 -43.01 12.81
CA GLU A 752 22.34 -42.45 13.23
C GLU A 752 22.60 -41.06 12.63
N THR A 753 22.12 -40.80 11.41
CA THR A 753 22.21 -39.48 10.79
C THR A 753 21.34 -38.46 11.55
N PHE A 754 20.13 -38.84 11.98
CA PHE A 754 19.29 -37.98 12.82
C PHE A 754 19.91 -37.74 14.20
N ARG A 755 20.47 -38.76 14.87
CA ARG A 755 21.17 -38.58 16.15
C ARG A 755 22.36 -37.62 16.06
N ARG A 756 23.11 -37.66 14.97
CA ARG A 756 24.20 -36.71 14.71
C ARG A 756 23.68 -35.29 14.48
N ALA A 757 22.56 -35.14 13.75
CA ALA A 757 21.92 -33.84 13.54
C ALA A 757 21.47 -33.19 14.86
N PHE A 758 20.89 -33.98 15.80
CA PHE A 758 20.49 -33.47 17.12
C PHE A 758 21.67 -33.00 17.99
N LYS A 759 22.91 -33.45 17.72
CA LYS A 759 24.14 -33.02 18.41
C LYS A 759 24.85 -31.86 17.70
N GLY A 760 24.24 -31.30 16.65
CA GLY A 760 24.80 -30.20 15.86
C GLY A 760 24.93 -28.90 16.66
N LYS A 761 25.54 -27.88 16.05
CA LYS A 761 25.61 -26.55 16.66
C LYS A 761 24.24 -25.88 16.67
N HIS A 762 23.93 -25.18 17.75
CA HIS A 762 22.74 -24.34 17.90
C HIS A 762 22.71 -23.25 16.82
N ASP A 763 21.60 -23.14 16.07
CA ASP A 763 21.35 -22.05 15.13
C ASP A 763 20.32 -21.09 15.73
N PRO A 764 20.73 -19.90 16.22
CA PRO A 764 19.80 -18.92 16.78
C PRO A 764 18.73 -18.44 15.78
N ALA A 765 18.99 -18.56 14.46
CA ALA A 765 18.06 -18.12 13.43
C ALA A 765 16.81 -19.01 13.33
N CYS A 766 16.80 -20.21 13.94
CA CYS A 766 15.64 -21.12 13.92
C CYS A 766 14.37 -20.53 14.57
N ARG A 767 14.54 -19.53 15.45
CA ARG A 767 13.44 -18.81 16.11
C ARG A 767 12.70 -17.86 15.16
N MET A 768 13.39 -17.34 14.13
CA MET A 768 12.84 -16.39 13.15
C MET A 768 12.56 -17.04 11.79
N ARG A 769 13.36 -18.04 11.41
CA ARG A 769 13.27 -18.71 10.10
C ARG A 769 12.33 -19.91 10.19
N ASP A 770 11.21 -19.80 9.50
CA ASP A 770 10.25 -20.90 9.37
C ASP A 770 10.67 -21.95 8.33
N GLY A 771 10.21 -23.19 8.54
CA GLY A 771 10.41 -24.30 7.62
C GLY A 771 11.55 -25.26 8.01
N LEU A 772 11.75 -26.27 7.16
CA LEU A 772 12.75 -27.33 7.38
C LEU A 772 14.12 -26.97 6.81
N GLN A 773 14.14 -26.20 5.72
CA GLN A 773 15.38 -25.84 5.04
C GLN A 773 16.30 -25.06 5.97
N TYR A 774 17.59 -25.38 5.90
CA TYR A 774 18.64 -24.85 6.76
C TYR A 774 18.51 -25.23 8.25
N ASN A 775 17.58 -26.12 8.62
CA ASN A 775 17.37 -26.57 9.99
C ASN A 775 17.48 -28.11 10.09
N PRO A 776 18.71 -28.66 10.24
CA PRO A 776 18.94 -30.10 10.30
C PRO A 776 18.24 -30.78 11.48
N ILE A 777 18.04 -30.08 12.60
CA ILE A 777 17.34 -30.58 13.79
C ILE A 777 15.85 -30.79 13.48
N ALA A 778 15.20 -29.82 12.83
CA ALA A 778 13.81 -29.94 12.40
C ALA A 778 13.60 -31.07 11.38
N ILE A 779 14.52 -31.20 10.41
CA ILE A 779 14.50 -32.29 9.42
C ILE A 779 14.63 -33.65 10.11
N ALA A 780 15.56 -33.78 11.06
CA ALA A 780 15.76 -35.01 11.83
C ALA A 780 14.55 -35.35 12.73
N PHE A 781 13.92 -34.35 13.35
CA PHE A 781 12.71 -34.53 14.15
C PHE A 781 11.56 -35.06 13.30
N MET A 782 11.33 -34.45 12.13
CA MET A 782 10.33 -34.93 11.17
C MET A 782 10.62 -36.37 10.70
N GLY A 783 11.88 -36.64 10.33
CA GLY A 783 12.30 -37.97 9.88
C GLY A 783 12.10 -39.05 10.94
N THR A 784 12.40 -38.76 12.21
CA THR A 784 12.22 -39.69 13.33
C THR A 784 10.73 -40.00 13.56
N ALA A 785 9.85 -39.00 13.50
CA ALA A 785 8.40 -39.21 13.60
C ALA A 785 7.83 -40.04 12.43
N LEU A 786 8.39 -39.90 11.21
CA LEU A 786 8.01 -40.73 10.07
C LEU A 786 8.48 -42.18 10.22
N LEU A 787 9.68 -42.41 10.78
CA LEU A 787 10.13 -43.76 11.13
C LEU A 787 9.20 -44.41 12.16
N LEU A 788 8.82 -43.65 13.19
CA LEU A 788 7.88 -44.11 14.22
C LEU A 788 6.50 -44.48 13.64
N LYS A 789 6.01 -43.70 12.66
CA LYS A 789 4.76 -44.02 11.93
C LYS A 789 4.84 -45.35 11.18
N ASN A 790 5.98 -45.66 10.58
CA ASN A 790 6.18 -46.90 9.84
C ASN A 790 6.33 -48.12 10.75
N ARG A 791 7.05 -47.95 11.87
CA ARG A 791 7.20 -48.97 12.91
C ARG A 791 7.31 -48.30 14.27
N PHE A 792 6.37 -48.60 15.16
CA PHE A 792 6.39 -48.08 16.52
C PHE A 792 7.56 -48.69 17.31
N GLU A 793 8.55 -47.88 17.65
CA GLU A 793 9.69 -48.24 18.50
C GLU A 793 9.87 -47.22 19.62
N MET A 794 9.88 -47.67 20.87
CA MET A 794 10.06 -46.78 22.03
C MET A 794 11.38 -46.01 22.02
N ALA A 795 12.41 -46.53 21.33
CA ALA A 795 13.67 -45.82 21.15
C ALA A 795 13.49 -44.52 20.34
N ASP A 796 12.61 -44.51 19.34
CA ASP A 796 12.30 -43.32 18.54
C ASP A 796 11.47 -42.32 19.32
N VAL A 797 10.52 -42.82 20.13
CA VAL A 797 9.76 -41.99 21.08
C VAL A 797 10.72 -41.28 22.03
N ARG A 798 11.68 -42.00 22.63
CA ARG A 798 12.71 -41.40 23.47
C ARG A 798 13.50 -40.33 22.71
N THR A 799 13.97 -40.61 21.50
CA THR A 799 14.72 -39.61 20.70
C THR A 799 13.90 -38.35 20.41
N LEU A 800 12.59 -38.48 20.14
CA LEU A 800 11.71 -37.32 19.96
C LEU A 800 11.52 -36.52 21.26
N LEU A 801 11.35 -37.19 22.41
CA LEU A 801 11.19 -36.52 23.70
C LEU A 801 12.50 -35.87 24.17
N GLU A 802 13.65 -36.50 23.93
CA GLU A 802 14.98 -35.92 24.17
C GLU A 802 15.20 -34.68 23.31
N ALA A 803 14.86 -34.72 22.01
CA ALA A 803 14.96 -33.57 21.13
C ALA A 803 13.97 -32.44 21.50
N ALA A 804 12.81 -32.79 22.06
CA ALA A 804 11.86 -31.79 22.59
C ALA A 804 12.36 -31.19 23.91
N GLY A 805 13.07 -31.97 24.73
CA GLY A 805 13.65 -31.55 26.00
C GLY A 805 15.01 -30.84 25.90
N ASP A 806 15.51 -30.60 24.68
CA ASP A 806 16.76 -29.87 24.46
C ASP A 806 16.62 -28.37 24.74
N ASP A 807 17.75 -27.67 24.89
CA ASP A 807 17.79 -26.22 25.10
C ASP A 807 17.41 -25.45 23.83
N ASP A 808 17.65 -26.06 22.67
CA ASP A 808 17.33 -25.50 21.36
C ASP A 808 15.89 -25.81 20.92
N PRO A 809 15.00 -24.80 20.74
CA PRO A 809 13.65 -25.03 20.24
C PRO A 809 13.59 -25.34 18.73
N ALA A 810 14.70 -25.51 18.02
CA ALA A 810 14.76 -25.80 16.59
C ALA A 810 13.89 -27.00 16.16
N ALA A 811 13.74 -28.01 17.03
CA ALA A 811 12.90 -29.17 16.78
C ALA A 811 11.39 -28.83 16.63
N ALA A 812 10.93 -27.71 17.20
CA ALA A 812 9.54 -27.25 17.08
C ALA A 812 9.15 -26.99 15.61
N GLN A 813 10.08 -26.54 14.77
CA GLN A 813 9.83 -26.34 13.34
C GLN A 813 9.54 -27.68 12.62
N GLY A 814 10.17 -28.77 13.05
CA GLY A 814 9.88 -30.12 12.58
C GLY A 814 8.53 -30.63 13.10
N PHE A 815 8.21 -30.33 14.35
CA PHE A 815 6.95 -30.72 14.99
C PHE A 815 5.71 -30.22 14.24
N PHE A 816 5.76 -29.03 13.63
CA PHE A 816 4.68 -28.50 12.78
C PHE A 816 4.18 -29.49 11.72
N TYR A 817 5.12 -30.17 11.06
CA TYR A 817 4.82 -31.10 9.97
C TYR A 817 4.34 -32.47 10.46
N VAL A 818 4.62 -32.83 11.71
CA VAL A 818 4.41 -34.18 12.24
C VAL A 818 3.47 -34.26 13.44
N ALA A 819 2.99 -33.15 14.01
CA ALA A 819 2.08 -33.17 15.16
C ALA A 819 0.83 -34.02 14.89
N GLY A 820 0.21 -33.87 13.71
CA GLY A 820 -0.93 -34.70 13.28
C GLY A 820 -0.57 -36.17 13.04
N ILE A 821 0.64 -36.45 12.56
CA ILE A 821 1.14 -37.82 12.38
C ILE A 821 1.33 -38.49 13.75
N LEU A 822 2.00 -37.81 14.67
CA LEU A 822 2.22 -38.29 16.03
C LEU A 822 0.87 -38.56 16.73
N ALA A 823 -0.08 -37.63 16.62
CA ALA A 823 -1.42 -37.81 17.17
C ALA A 823 -2.19 -39.00 16.58
N ALA A 824 -1.92 -39.37 15.32
CA ALA A 824 -2.52 -40.53 14.67
C ALA A 824 -1.84 -41.86 15.03
N VAL A 825 -0.54 -41.81 15.38
CA VAL A 825 0.21 -42.97 15.90
C VAL A 825 -0.24 -43.29 17.32
N ASP A 826 -0.23 -42.28 18.21
CA ASP A 826 -0.77 -42.35 19.56
C ASP A 826 -1.10 -40.92 20.01
N GLU A 827 -2.36 -40.68 20.41
CA GLU A 827 -2.84 -39.34 20.78
C GLU A 827 -2.07 -38.74 21.98
N ARG A 828 -1.41 -39.60 22.79
CA ARG A 828 -0.59 -39.20 23.93
C ARG A 828 0.76 -38.59 23.52
N LEU A 829 1.27 -38.87 22.32
CA LEU A 829 2.61 -38.45 21.89
C LEU A 829 2.77 -36.92 21.77
N PRO A 830 1.90 -36.16 21.07
CA PRO A 830 1.99 -34.72 21.05
C PRO A 830 1.93 -34.10 22.45
N ARG A 831 1.16 -34.72 23.36
CA ARG A 831 1.03 -34.26 24.75
C ARG A 831 2.32 -34.44 25.55
N ALA A 832 3.00 -35.57 25.38
CA ALA A 832 4.32 -35.82 25.98
C ALA A 832 5.39 -34.88 25.41
N VAL A 833 5.40 -34.67 24.08
CA VAL A 833 6.32 -33.73 23.41
C VAL A 833 6.17 -32.31 23.97
N LEU A 834 4.94 -31.80 24.07
CA LEU A 834 4.68 -30.46 24.62
C LEU A 834 5.07 -30.35 26.09
N ARG A 835 4.83 -31.39 26.92
CA ARG A 835 5.25 -31.37 28.34
C ARG A 835 6.77 -31.35 28.49
N CYS A 836 7.49 -32.18 27.75
CA CYS A 836 8.95 -32.18 27.74
C CYS A 836 9.51 -30.83 27.28
N ALA A 837 8.97 -30.28 26.18
CA ALA A 837 9.37 -28.98 25.65
C ALA A 837 9.09 -27.81 26.62
N PHE A 838 7.90 -27.78 27.23
CA PHE A 838 7.54 -26.73 28.19
C PHE A 838 8.40 -26.77 29.45
N LEU A 839 8.79 -27.95 29.92
CA LEU A 839 9.75 -28.05 31.03
C LEU A 839 11.15 -27.56 30.61
N ALA A 840 11.59 -27.88 29.38
CA ALA A 840 12.85 -27.37 28.85
C ALA A 840 12.86 -25.84 28.69
N CYS A 841 11.70 -25.20 28.51
CA CYS A 841 11.61 -23.75 28.43
C CYS A 841 11.83 -23.04 29.79
N ILE A 842 11.87 -23.75 30.92
CA ILE A 842 12.18 -23.17 32.23
C ILE A 842 13.69 -23.12 32.40
N GLN A 843 14.27 -21.93 32.29
CA GLN A 843 15.72 -21.69 32.21
C GLN A 843 16.26 -21.02 33.49
N PRO A 844 17.47 -21.36 33.95
CA PRO A 844 18.10 -20.64 35.06
C PRO A 844 18.49 -19.22 34.64
N VAL A 845 18.23 -18.22 35.48
CA VAL A 845 18.63 -16.83 35.21
C VAL A 845 20.14 -16.69 35.29
N ARG A 846 20.79 -16.21 34.23
CA ARG A 846 22.21 -15.82 34.26
C ARG A 846 22.35 -14.46 34.95
N GLN A 847 22.83 -14.46 36.18
CA GLN A 847 23.05 -13.22 36.95
C GLN A 847 24.44 -12.66 36.70
N TRP A 848 24.54 -11.34 36.53
CA TRP A 848 25.83 -10.64 36.38
C TRP A 848 26.66 -10.80 37.66
N GLY A 849 27.87 -11.36 37.55
CA GLY A 849 28.76 -11.64 38.69
C GLY A 849 28.64 -13.02 39.33
N MET A 850 27.80 -13.91 38.81
CA MET A 850 27.74 -15.31 39.25
C MET A 850 28.93 -16.12 38.70
N PRO A 851 29.62 -16.95 39.50
CA PRO A 851 30.66 -17.86 39.03
C PRO A 851 30.13 -18.80 37.94
N GLU A 852 30.94 -19.09 36.92
CA GLU A 852 30.55 -20.00 35.82
C GLU A 852 30.19 -21.40 36.32
N GLU A 853 30.84 -21.88 37.38
CA GLU A 853 30.57 -23.17 38.01
C GLU A 853 29.16 -23.26 38.59
N ASP A 854 28.68 -22.20 39.25
CA ASP A 854 27.34 -22.15 39.83
C ASP A 854 26.24 -22.12 38.75
N HIS A 855 26.48 -21.37 37.66
CA HIS A 855 25.56 -21.36 36.52
C HIS A 855 25.53 -22.72 35.82
N LYS A 856 26.69 -23.37 35.66
CA LYS A 856 26.79 -24.73 35.11
C LYS A 856 26.08 -25.75 36.00
N ALA A 857 26.23 -25.68 37.32
CA ALA A 857 25.53 -26.55 38.26
C ALA A 857 23.99 -26.40 38.17
N ARG A 858 23.49 -25.18 37.95
CA ARG A 858 22.06 -24.92 37.71
C ARG A 858 21.57 -25.49 36.37
N LEU A 859 22.37 -25.38 35.31
CA LEU A 859 22.08 -26.01 34.02
C LEU A 859 22.04 -27.55 34.15
N GLU A 860 23.00 -28.15 34.85
CA GLU A 860 23.02 -29.59 35.11
C GLU A 860 21.83 -30.05 35.96
N ALA A 861 21.42 -29.27 36.97
CA ALA A 861 20.23 -29.55 37.76
C ALA A 861 18.95 -29.52 36.91
N ARG A 862 18.84 -28.55 35.98
CA ARG A 862 17.76 -28.47 35.00
C ARG A 862 17.78 -29.67 34.05
N HIS A 863 18.92 -30.02 33.46
CA HIS A 863 19.03 -31.20 32.58
C HIS A 863 18.60 -32.49 33.29
N ARG A 864 18.93 -32.65 34.58
CA ARG A 864 18.44 -33.78 35.39
C ARG A 864 16.91 -33.75 35.56
N ALA A 865 16.33 -32.59 35.81
CA ALA A 865 14.87 -32.44 35.94
C ALA A 865 14.14 -32.76 34.61
N VAL A 866 14.65 -32.28 33.48
CA VAL A 866 14.11 -32.58 32.14
C VAL A 866 14.23 -34.08 31.84
N THR A 867 15.39 -34.68 32.10
CA THR A 867 15.59 -36.13 31.91
C THR A 867 14.62 -36.95 32.76
N ALA A 868 14.39 -36.57 34.02
CA ALA A 868 13.43 -37.24 34.89
C ALA A 868 11.99 -37.13 34.38
N ALA A 869 11.61 -35.99 33.79
CA ALA A 869 10.30 -35.81 33.18
C ALA A 869 10.13 -36.65 31.90
N ILE A 870 11.17 -36.71 31.05
CA ILE A 870 11.18 -37.58 29.86
C ILE A 870 10.95 -39.04 30.28
N GLU A 871 11.64 -39.52 31.32
CA GLU A 871 11.45 -40.89 31.82
C GLU A 871 10.05 -41.11 32.42
N ALA A 872 9.46 -40.11 33.07
CA ALA A 872 8.08 -40.18 33.56
C ALA A 872 7.05 -40.26 32.41
N ASP A 873 7.23 -39.46 31.35
CA ASP A 873 6.39 -39.52 30.15
C ASP A 873 6.57 -40.82 29.38
N LEU A 874 7.79 -41.36 29.27
CA LEU A 874 8.04 -42.68 28.69
C LEU A 874 7.35 -43.79 29.48
N ALA A 875 7.41 -43.75 30.80
CA ALA A 875 6.71 -44.70 31.67
C ALA A 875 5.18 -44.62 31.54
N TRP A 876 4.62 -43.41 31.38
CA TRP A 876 3.20 -43.22 31.11
C TRP A 876 2.78 -43.75 29.72
N LEU A 877 3.58 -43.48 28.69
CA LEU A 877 3.33 -44.00 27.34
C LEU A 877 3.37 -45.54 27.31
N ASP A 878 4.26 -46.15 28.10
CA ASP A 878 4.40 -47.60 28.29
C ASP A 878 3.36 -48.20 29.27
N GLY A 879 2.45 -47.37 29.81
CA GLY A 879 1.35 -47.79 30.69
C GLY A 879 1.77 -48.19 32.11
N LYS A 880 2.97 -47.80 32.55
CA LYS A 880 3.55 -48.14 33.87
C LYS A 880 3.24 -47.13 34.97
N LEU A 881 2.97 -45.88 34.61
CA LEU A 881 2.64 -44.79 35.53
C LEU A 881 1.41 -44.01 35.04
N ASP A 882 0.77 -43.30 35.96
CA ASP A 882 -0.29 -42.34 35.65
C ASP A 882 0.29 -41.13 34.91
N GLU A 883 -0.61 -40.35 34.30
CA GLU A 883 -0.23 -39.20 33.49
C GLU A 883 0.50 -38.11 34.32
N PRO A 884 1.71 -37.68 33.89
CA PRO A 884 2.41 -36.56 34.52
C PRO A 884 1.66 -35.23 34.38
N ALA A 885 1.68 -34.42 35.45
CA ALA A 885 1.11 -33.07 35.45
C ALA A 885 1.82 -32.11 34.46
N TRP A 886 1.12 -31.06 34.04
CA TRP A 886 1.71 -30.00 33.21
C TRP A 886 2.80 -29.23 33.98
N PRO A 887 3.97 -28.94 33.36
CA PRO A 887 5.01 -28.13 33.98
C PRO A 887 4.50 -26.75 34.39
N ALA A 888 4.79 -26.33 35.62
CA ALA A 888 4.44 -25.01 36.11
C ALA A 888 5.43 -23.96 35.58
N PHE A 889 4.94 -22.96 34.84
CA PHE A 889 5.78 -21.85 34.41
C PHE A 889 6.14 -20.92 35.56
N GLU A 890 7.39 -20.47 35.58
CA GLU A 890 7.89 -19.51 36.56
C GLU A 890 7.16 -18.17 36.41
N PRO A 891 6.54 -17.62 37.47
CA PRO A 891 5.78 -16.39 37.39
C PRO A 891 6.60 -15.23 36.81
N SER A 892 6.10 -14.65 35.71
CA SER A 892 6.74 -13.51 35.04
C SER A 892 5.92 -12.26 35.27
N ARG A 893 6.05 -11.59 36.42
CA ARG A 893 5.25 -10.39 36.71
C ARG A 893 5.67 -9.21 35.83
N ALA A 894 4.72 -8.57 35.16
CA ALA A 894 4.94 -7.28 34.52
C ALA A 894 4.95 -6.15 35.55
N HIS A 895 5.67 -5.06 35.26
CA HIS A 895 5.71 -3.85 36.09
C HIS A 895 5.07 -2.69 35.34
N SER A 896 4.51 -1.71 36.04
CA SER A 896 3.94 -0.51 35.41
C SER A 896 5.04 0.35 34.77
N ARG A 897 4.92 0.61 33.47
CA ARG A 897 5.82 1.47 32.66
C ARG A 897 5.70 2.95 33.04
N HIS A 898 4.49 3.40 33.36
CA HIS A 898 4.18 4.80 33.70
C HIS A 898 3.29 4.86 34.94
N SER A 899 3.85 5.13 36.12
CA SER A 899 3.01 5.34 37.32
C SER A 899 2.37 6.72 37.30
N TYR A 900 1.13 6.84 36.83
CA TYR A 900 0.30 8.02 37.08
C TYR A 900 -0.41 7.89 38.43
N SER A 901 0.35 7.94 39.53
CA SER A 901 -0.21 8.06 40.87
C SER A 901 0.33 9.30 41.56
N LEU A 902 -0.55 10.28 41.77
CA LEU A 902 -0.37 11.44 42.65
C LEU A 902 -0.47 11.07 44.15
N ASN A 903 -0.60 9.79 44.50
CA ASN A 903 -0.60 9.32 45.89
C ASN A 903 0.78 8.83 46.31
N GLU A 904 1.21 9.31 47.48
CA GLU A 904 2.41 9.03 48.30
C GLU A 904 2.61 7.55 48.70
N ARG A 905 2.13 6.56 47.93
CA ARG A 905 2.39 5.14 48.15
C ARG A 905 3.50 4.58 47.27
N ARG A 906 4.55 5.36 47.01
CA ARG A 906 5.75 4.89 46.31
C ARG A 906 7.02 5.28 47.05
N ARG A 907 7.25 4.59 48.17
CA ARG A 907 8.58 4.39 48.77
C ARG A 907 8.79 3.05 49.51
N GLU A 908 7.76 2.20 49.62
CA GLU A 908 7.86 0.96 50.43
C GLU A 908 7.69 -0.36 49.65
N ARG A 909 7.78 -0.38 48.31
CA ARG A 909 7.67 -1.64 47.55
C ARG A 909 8.79 -1.88 46.54
N ASP A 910 10.00 -1.45 46.89
CA ASP A 910 11.26 -1.88 46.26
C ASP A 910 12.13 -2.71 47.22
N ASP A 911 11.64 -2.98 48.43
CA ASP A 911 12.33 -3.83 49.39
C ASP A 911 11.73 -5.24 49.44
N ARG A 912 12.45 -6.19 48.82
CA ARG A 912 12.41 -7.66 49.02
C ARG A 912 11.41 -8.50 48.20
N GLU A 913 11.51 -8.50 46.88
CA GLU A 913 11.30 -9.75 46.13
C GLU A 913 12.66 -10.28 45.66
N LYS A 914 13.03 -11.48 46.13
CA LYS A 914 14.23 -12.18 45.63
C LYS A 914 14.09 -12.29 44.12
N ARG A 915 15.08 -11.80 43.35
CA ARG A 915 15.14 -12.04 41.90
C ARG A 915 15.00 -13.55 41.66
N PRO A 916 14.07 -14.00 40.80
CA PRO A 916 13.80 -15.42 40.63
C PRO A 916 15.06 -16.12 40.12
N GLU A 917 15.25 -17.37 40.58
CA GLU A 917 16.42 -18.18 40.18
C GLU A 917 16.26 -18.76 38.77
N GLN A 918 15.02 -18.85 38.29
CA GLN A 918 14.60 -19.37 37.01
C GLN A 918 13.66 -18.39 36.30
N TYR A 919 13.53 -18.50 34.98
CA TYR A 919 12.56 -17.77 34.17
C TYR A 919 12.02 -18.69 33.09
N THR A 920 10.84 -18.35 32.54
CA THR A 920 10.26 -19.08 31.41
C THR A 920 10.70 -18.43 30.09
N ASP A 921 11.37 -19.17 29.21
CA ASP A 921 11.61 -18.76 27.81
C ASP A 921 10.30 -18.84 27.03
N GLN A 922 9.54 -17.75 27.14
CA GLN A 922 8.21 -17.62 26.53
C GLN A 922 8.23 -17.73 25.00
N GLN A 923 9.33 -17.37 24.34
CA GLN A 923 9.46 -17.45 22.88
C GLN A 923 9.60 -18.91 22.42
N ALA A 924 10.43 -19.69 23.13
CA ALA A 924 10.56 -21.13 22.86
C ALA A 924 9.24 -21.87 23.13
N ALA A 925 8.58 -21.56 24.25
CA ALA A 925 7.28 -22.14 24.58
C ALA A 925 6.20 -21.79 23.55
N ALA A 926 6.18 -20.53 23.10
CA ALA A 926 5.28 -20.06 22.05
C ALA A 926 5.51 -20.80 20.73
N LEU A 927 6.77 -21.03 20.35
CA LEU A 927 7.11 -21.74 19.12
C LEU A 927 6.57 -23.17 19.15
N TRP A 928 6.80 -23.92 20.23
CA TRP A 928 6.27 -25.28 20.38
C TRP A 928 4.74 -25.32 20.34
N LEU A 929 4.07 -24.43 21.07
CA LEU A 929 2.61 -24.38 21.10
C LEU A 929 2.04 -23.95 19.73
N GLY A 930 2.61 -22.93 19.10
CA GLY A 930 2.18 -22.44 17.79
C GLY A 930 2.35 -23.48 16.70
N LYS A 931 3.45 -24.25 16.73
CA LYS A 931 3.69 -25.35 15.78
C LYS A 931 2.78 -26.55 16.02
N ALA A 932 2.09 -26.63 17.17
CA ALA A 932 1.04 -27.61 17.45
C ALA A 932 -0.33 -27.25 16.82
N ALA A 933 -0.49 -26.10 16.16
CA ALA A 933 -1.81 -25.60 15.75
C ALA A 933 -2.62 -26.56 14.85
N SER A 934 -1.96 -27.44 14.09
CA SER A 934 -2.60 -28.44 13.21
C SER A 934 -3.42 -29.49 13.96
N ILE A 935 -3.17 -29.69 15.26
CA ILE A 935 -3.91 -30.65 16.10
C ILE A 935 -4.92 -30.01 17.04
N PHE A 936 -5.14 -28.69 16.94
CA PHE A 936 -6.10 -27.96 17.78
C PHE A 936 -7.55 -28.24 17.38
N ASP A 937 -8.01 -29.45 17.66
CA ASP A 937 -9.38 -29.91 17.46
C ASP A 937 -9.89 -30.40 18.82
N VAL A 938 -10.53 -29.51 19.58
CA VAL A 938 -10.96 -29.80 20.97
C VAL A 938 -12.05 -30.87 21.04
N VAL A 939 -12.82 -31.05 19.95
CA VAL A 939 -13.85 -32.08 19.84
C VAL A 939 -13.19 -33.47 19.79
N LYS A 940 -12.10 -33.60 19.03
CA LYS A 940 -11.31 -34.83 18.99
C LYS A 940 -10.38 -34.98 20.18
N ARG A 941 -9.89 -33.87 20.75
CA ARG A 941 -8.83 -33.84 21.77
C ARG A 941 -9.21 -32.93 22.94
N PRO A 942 -10.04 -33.41 23.88
CA PRO A 942 -10.52 -32.59 25.00
C PRO A 942 -9.40 -32.05 25.91
N TRP A 943 -8.26 -32.76 26.01
CA TRP A 943 -7.12 -32.38 26.86
C TRP A 943 -6.49 -31.03 26.48
N LEU A 944 -6.76 -30.49 25.29
CA LEU A 944 -6.34 -29.15 24.90
C LEU A 944 -6.88 -28.07 25.85
N ARG A 945 -8.07 -28.28 26.45
CA ARG A 945 -8.62 -27.40 27.49
C ARG A 945 -7.79 -27.44 28.77
N ASP A 946 -7.15 -28.57 29.06
CA ASP A 946 -6.29 -28.71 30.24
C ASP A 946 -5.02 -27.87 30.08
N VAL A 947 -4.45 -27.81 28.86
CA VAL A 947 -3.32 -26.92 28.53
C VAL A 947 -3.71 -25.46 28.74
N ALA A 948 -4.82 -25.03 28.14
CA ALA A 948 -5.29 -23.66 28.27
C ALA A 948 -5.55 -23.30 29.75
N ARG A 949 -6.14 -24.21 30.53
CA ARG A 949 -6.37 -24.01 31.97
C ARG A 949 -5.07 -23.93 32.77
N ALA A 950 -4.12 -24.83 32.51
CA ALA A 950 -2.84 -24.90 33.22
C ALA A 950 -2.03 -23.60 33.09
N TYR A 951 -2.05 -22.98 31.91
CA TYR A 951 -1.25 -21.78 31.62
C TYR A 951 -2.05 -20.46 31.67
N SER A 952 -3.35 -20.50 31.97
CA SER A 952 -4.20 -19.30 32.05
C SER A 952 -3.68 -18.30 33.09
N ASN A 953 -3.41 -18.76 34.32
CA ASN A 953 -2.95 -17.90 35.40
C ASN A 953 -1.59 -17.25 35.10
N TRP A 954 -0.66 -18.03 34.56
CA TRP A 954 0.64 -17.49 34.15
C TRP A 954 0.48 -16.43 33.06
N THR A 955 -0.37 -16.69 32.06
CA THR A 955 -0.59 -15.78 30.94
C THR A 955 -1.17 -14.44 31.39
N VAL A 956 -2.16 -14.44 32.29
CA VAL A 956 -2.73 -13.16 32.76
C VAL A 956 -1.76 -12.37 33.63
N VAL A 957 -0.97 -13.03 34.49
CA VAL A 957 0.07 -12.37 35.30
C VAL A 957 1.19 -11.81 34.43
N ALA A 958 1.59 -12.54 33.39
CA ALA A 958 2.58 -12.10 32.41
C ALA A 958 2.13 -10.89 31.59
N ASN A 959 0.81 -10.72 31.42
CA ASN A 959 0.19 -9.56 30.80
C ASN A 959 -0.16 -8.44 31.82
N GLY A 960 0.24 -8.58 33.08
CA GLY A 960 0.08 -7.54 34.09
C GLY A 960 -1.26 -7.50 34.81
N SER A 961 -1.99 -8.61 34.93
CA SER A 961 -3.27 -8.64 35.69
C SER A 961 -3.18 -8.20 37.15
N ASP A 962 -1.97 -8.15 37.71
CA ASP A 962 -1.68 -7.69 39.07
C ASP A 962 -1.51 -6.16 39.17
N LEU A 963 -1.50 -5.46 38.04
CA LEU A 963 -1.36 -4.00 37.97
C LEU A 963 -2.72 -3.30 38.10
N GLY A 964 -2.70 -1.98 38.30
CA GLY A 964 -3.92 -1.17 38.25
C GLY A 964 -4.54 -1.20 36.86
N GLU A 965 -5.85 -1.04 36.77
CA GLU A 965 -6.61 -1.12 35.51
C GLU A 965 -6.10 -0.13 34.43
N GLU A 966 -5.54 1.00 34.86
CA GLU A 966 -4.98 2.05 34.01
C GLU A 966 -3.45 1.97 33.82
N ASP A 967 -2.77 0.97 34.40
CA ASP A 967 -1.32 0.79 34.26
C ASP A 967 -0.97 0.08 32.94
N ASP A 968 0.04 0.59 32.24
CA ASP A 968 0.59 -0.11 31.07
C ASP A 968 1.78 -0.99 31.49
N PRO A 969 1.80 -2.28 31.12
CA PRO A 969 2.90 -3.16 31.47
C PRO A 969 4.19 -2.81 30.71
N ASP A 970 5.33 -2.93 31.39
CA ASP A 970 6.67 -2.73 30.83
C ASP A 970 6.99 -3.72 29.71
N ARG A 971 6.44 -4.93 29.79
CA ARG A 971 6.61 -6.02 28.82
C ARG A 971 5.31 -6.78 28.58
N ILE A 972 5.11 -7.23 27.34
CA ILE A 972 3.99 -8.08 26.92
C ILE A 972 4.56 -9.33 26.25
N PRO A 973 4.10 -10.54 26.59
CA PRO A 973 4.61 -11.79 26.04
C PRO A 973 4.01 -12.10 24.65
N ASP A 974 4.30 -11.25 23.66
CA ASP A 974 3.61 -11.23 22.36
C ASP A 974 3.60 -12.57 21.61
N GLU A 975 4.74 -13.25 21.49
CA GLU A 975 4.82 -14.54 20.78
C GLU A 975 3.97 -15.59 21.49
N TRP A 976 4.03 -15.63 22.82
CA TRP A 976 3.22 -16.54 23.64
C TRP A 976 1.74 -16.23 23.53
N ASN A 977 1.35 -14.95 23.64
CA ASN A 977 -0.04 -14.52 23.50
C ASN A 977 -0.61 -14.97 22.16
N ARG A 978 0.13 -14.82 21.05
CA ARG A 978 -0.30 -15.31 19.74
C ARG A 978 -0.58 -16.81 19.74
N ALA A 979 0.29 -17.63 20.33
CA ALA A 979 0.08 -19.08 20.38
C ALA A 979 -1.03 -19.49 21.37
N TYR A 980 -1.05 -18.92 22.56
CA TYR A 980 -1.98 -19.26 23.63
C TYR A 980 -3.42 -18.84 23.32
N PHE A 981 -3.66 -17.59 22.89
CA PHE A 981 -5.02 -17.13 22.58
C PHE A 981 -5.59 -17.80 21.32
N ASN A 982 -4.72 -18.25 20.43
CA ASN A 982 -5.08 -19.08 19.27
C ASN A 982 -5.52 -20.50 19.67
N LEU A 983 -4.88 -21.11 20.67
CA LEU A 983 -5.38 -22.33 21.32
C LEU A 983 -6.69 -22.07 22.08
N LEU A 984 -6.75 -21.01 22.88
CA LEU A 984 -7.90 -20.67 23.72
C LEU A 984 -9.16 -20.50 22.89
N ALA A 985 -9.09 -19.79 21.76
CA ALA A 985 -10.21 -19.60 20.84
C ALA A 985 -10.76 -20.94 20.31
N ARG A 986 -9.88 -21.90 19.97
CA ARG A 986 -10.31 -23.24 19.50
C ARG A 986 -10.88 -24.12 20.61
N CYS A 987 -10.57 -23.81 21.88
CA CYS A 987 -11.14 -24.52 23.02
C CYS A 987 -12.59 -24.11 23.34
N LEU A 988 -13.10 -23.02 22.74
CA LEU A 988 -14.45 -22.50 22.97
C LEU A 988 -15.56 -23.35 22.35
N ALA A 989 -15.24 -24.16 21.34
CA ALA A 989 -16.23 -24.99 20.65
C ALA A 989 -16.96 -25.91 21.65
N GLY A 990 -18.29 -25.85 21.66
CA GLY A 990 -19.15 -26.62 22.58
C GLY A 990 -19.26 -26.08 24.01
N LEU A 991 -18.77 -24.87 24.32
CA LEU A 991 -19.02 -24.19 25.59
C LEU A 991 -20.24 -23.26 25.49
N THR A 992 -20.98 -23.13 26.59
CA THR A 992 -22.06 -22.14 26.74
C THR A 992 -21.51 -20.75 27.07
N ILE A 993 -22.29 -19.69 26.87
CA ILE A 993 -21.89 -18.31 27.19
C ILE A 993 -21.31 -18.15 28.62
N PRO A 994 -21.95 -18.64 29.70
CA PRO A 994 -21.38 -18.52 31.05
C PRO A 994 -20.04 -19.25 31.21
N GLN A 995 -19.85 -20.38 30.52
CA GLN A 995 -18.60 -21.11 30.53
C GLN A 995 -17.50 -20.38 29.75
N ILE A 996 -17.86 -19.70 28.64
CA ILE A 996 -16.94 -18.84 27.88
C ILE A 996 -16.53 -17.63 28.74
N ASP A 997 -17.46 -17.04 29.48
CA ASP A 997 -17.18 -15.94 30.40
C ASP A 997 -16.17 -16.36 31.47
N GLU A 998 -16.38 -17.50 32.12
CA GLU A 998 -15.47 -18.00 33.15
C GLU A 998 -14.10 -18.41 32.56
N PHE A 999 -14.11 -19.14 31.44
CA PHE A 999 -12.92 -19.79 30.89
C PHE A 999 -12.01 -18.84 30.12
N ALA A 1000 -12.56 -17.86 29.39
CA ALA A 1000 -11.82 -17.00 28.49
C ALA A 1000 -11.98 -15.50 28.79
N LEU A 1001 -13.22 -14.98 28.87
CA LEU A 1001 -13.42 -13.53 28.94
C LEU A 1001 -13.05 -12.94 30.31
N GLY A 1002 -13.37 -13.61 31.42
CA GLY A 1002 -13.01 -13.16 32.77
C GLY A 1002 -11.51 -12.95 32.97
N PRO A 1003 -10.63 -13.88 32.54
CA PRO A 1003 -9.20 -13.66 32.47
C PRO A 1003 -8.78 -12.44 31.61
N ILE A 1004 -9.34 -12.30 30.40
CA ILE A 1004 -8.98 -11.22 29.46
C ILE A 1004 -9.42 -9.84 29.97
N LEU A 1005 -10.62 -9.74 30.54
CA LEU A 1005 -11.20 -8.48 31.03
C LEU A 1005 -10.45 -7.89 32.24
N ARG A 1006 -9.67 -8.71 32.96
CA ARG A 1006 -8.81 -8.28 34.08
C ARG A 1006 -7.48 -7.68 33.63
N LEU A 1007 -7.15 -7.74 32.33
CA LEU A 1007 -5.91 -7.17 31.83
C LEU A 1007 -5.99 -5.64 31.82
N PRO A 1008 -4.88 -4.94 32.15
CA PRO A 1008 -4.86 -3.49 32.18
C PRO A 1008 -4.40 -2.88 30.85
N GLY A 1009 -4.67 -1.59 30.67
CA GLY A 1009 -4.01 -0.74 29.66
C GLY A 1009 -3.84 -1.33 28.26
N GLU A 1010 -2.63 -1.18 27.70
CA GLU A 1010 -2.20 -1.70 26.39
C GLU A 1010 -2.38 -3.22 26.25
N ALA A 1011 -2.14 -4.01 27.31
CA ALA A 1011 -2.24 -5.46 27.24
C ALA A 1011 -3.66 -5.96 26.96
N SER A 1012 -4.69 -5.29 27.52
CA SER A 1012 -6.08 -5.59 27.18
C SER A 1012 -6.38 -5.39 25.69
N LEU A 1013 -5.79 -4.37 25.06
CA LEU A 1013 -6.00 -4.05 23.64
C LEU A 1013 -5.28 -5.07 22.74
N ASP A 1014 -4.01 -5.36 23.01
CA ASP A 1014 -3.24 -6.32 22.22
C ASP A 1014 -3.80 -7.75 22.29
N VAL A 1015 -4.20 -8.19 23.50
CA VAL A 1015 -4.85 -9.50 23.67
C VAL A 1015 -6.20 -9.54 22.96
N THR A 1016 -6.99 -8.46 23.00
CA THR A 1016 -8.26 -8.37 22.25
C THR A 1016 -8.02 -8.55 20.75
N ALA A 1017 -7.01 -7.87 20.19
CA ALA A 1017 -6.68 -7.97 18.78
C ALA A 1017 -6.31 -9.41 18.36
N ILE A 1018 -5.51 -10.10 19.17
CA ILE A 1018 -5.07 -11.49 18.91
C ILE A 1018 -6.23 -12.47 19.06
N PHE A 1019 -6.98 -12.37 20.16
CA PHE A 1019 -8.01 -13.33 20.53
C PHE A 1019 -9.21 -13.24 19.60
N VAL A 1020 -9.73 -12.04 19.30
CA VAL A 1020 -10.88 -11.88 18.41
C VAL A 1020 -10.57 -12.43 17.02
N ARG A 1021 -9.38 -12.17 16.46
CA ARG A 1021 -8.99 -12.70 15.15
C ARG A 1021 -9.00 -14.22 15.12
N SER A 1022 -8.53 -14.85 16.20
CA SER A 1022 -8.54 -16.32 16.34
C SER A 1022 -9.96 -16.87 16.53
N VAL A 1023 -10.85 -16.14 17.22
CA VAL A 1023 -12.27 -16.49 17.36
C VAL A 1023 -12.99 -16.41 16.02
N ASP A 1024 -12.68 -15.41 15.19
CA ASP A 1024 -13.25 -15.29 13.85
C ASP A 1024 -12.84 -16.46 12.96
N ASP A 1025 -11.59 -16.89 13.03
CA ASP A 1025 -11.13 -18.08 12.31
C ASP A 1025 -11.89 -19.35 12.74
N VAL A 1026 -12.30 -19.46 14.01
CA VAL A 1026 -13.13 -20.58 14.51
C VAL A 1026 -14.56 -20.46 14.00
N TYR A 1027 -15.15 -19.28 14.13
CA TYR A 1027 -16.54 -19.03 13.75
C TYR A 1027 -16.79 -19.17 12.25
N PHE A 1028 -16.00 -18.49 11.41
CA PHE A 1028 -16.22 -18.47 9.96
C PHE A 1028 -15.81 -19.77 9.25
N ASN A 1029 -14.86 -20.55 9.80
CA ASN A 1029 -14.50 -21.86 9.25
C ASN A 1029 -15.36 -23.02 9.78
N GLY A 1030 -16.42 -22.73 10.55
CA GLY A 1030 -17.43 -23.72 10.94
C GLY A 1030 -16.98 -24.75 11.97
N THR A 1031 -16.01 -24.41 12.84
CA THR A 1031 -15.42 -25.36 13.81
C THR A 1031 -16.18 -25.45 15.14
N GLY A 1032 -17.47 -25.10 15.16
CA GLY A 1032 -18.38 -25.41 16.27
C GLY A 1032 -18.68 -24.27 17.26
N LEU A 1033 -18.42 -23.01 16.90
CA LEU A 1033 -18.88 -21.82 17.67
C LEU A 1033 -20.18 -21.26 17.04
N GLY A 1034 -21.21 -21.06 17.86
CA GLY A 1034 -22.50 -20.52 17.40
C GLY A 1034 -22.50 -18.99 17.27
N ASP A 1035 -23.53 -18.47 16.59
CA ASP A 1035 -23.70 -17.04 16.32
C ASP A 1035 -23.84 -16.24 17.64
N GLY A 1036 -24.60 -16.76 18.61
CA GLY A 1036 -24.80 -16.11 19.90
C GLY A 1036 -23.52 -15.99 20.72
N GLU A 1037 -22.70 -17.05 20.76
CA GLU A 1037 -21.42 -17.06 21.46
C GLU A 1037 -20.41 -16.10 20.83
N ALA A 1038 -20.29 -16.11 19.50
CA ALA A 1038 -19.38 -15.24 18.77
C ALA A 1038 -19.75 -13.75 18.93
N VAL A 1039 -21.05 -13.42 18.85
CA VAL A 1039 -21.57 -12.07 19.08
C VAL A 1039 -21.31 -11.64 20.53
N HIS A 1040 -21.53 -12.51 21.51
CA HIS A 1040 -21.28 -12.22 22.92
C HIS A 1040 -19.81 -11.88 23.19
N ILE A 1041 -18.88 -12.70 22.68
CA ILE A 1041 -17.43 -12.46 22.82
C ILE A 1041 -17.05 -11.09 22.26
N ARG A 1042 -17.47 -10.79 21.02
CA ARG A 1042 -17.16 -9.52 20.37
C ARG A 1042 -17.76 -8.34 21.11
N THR A 1043 -19.03 -8.45 21.53
CA THR A 1043 -19.75 -7.39 22.25
C THR A 1043 -19.10 -7.07 23.60
N THR A 1044 -18.75 -8.10 24.37
CA THR A 1044 -18.11 -7.93 25.68
C THR A 1044 -16.74 -7.24 25.56
N LEU A 1045 -15.92 -7.64 24.58
CA LEU A 1045 -14.61 -7.02 24.35
C LEU A 1045 -14.72 -5.61 23.76
N ALA A 1046 -15.69 -5.37 22.86
CA ALA A 1046 -15.98 -4.03 22.34
C ALA A 1046 -16.37 -3.06 23.46
N ARG A 1047 -17.27 -3.47 24.36
CA ARG A 1047 -17.66 -2.66 25.53
C ARG A 1047 -16.50 -2.41 26.46
N ARG A 1048 -15.64 -3.40 26.70
CA ARG A 1048 -14.40 -3.19 27.46
C ARG A 1048 -13.51 -2.14 26.81
N LEU A 1049 -13.27 -2.24 25.51
CA LEU A 1049 -12.46 -1.28 24.75
C LEU A 1049 -13.01 0.15 24.84
N MET A 1050 -14.33 0.33 24.76
CA MET A 1050 -14.99 1.64 24.90
C MET A 1050 -14.82 2.29 26.29
N THR A 1051 -14.48 1.51 27.31
CA THR A 1051 -14.16 2.04 28.66
C THR A 1051 -12.69 2.42 28.83
N SER A 1052 -11.83 2.15 27.84
CA SER A 1052 -10.39 2.43 27.95
C SER A 1052 -10.08 3.93 27.83
N ARG A 1053 -9.01 4.36 28.51
CA ARG A 1053 -8.51 5.75 28.42
C ARG A 1053 -8.11 6.14 27.00
N GLN A 1054 -7.52 5.22 26.23
CA GLN A 1054 -7.12 5.47 24.84
C GLN A 1054 -8.34 5.75 23.96
N TRP A 1055 -9.43 5.00 24.15
CA TRP A 1055 -10.69 5.25 23.46
C TRP A 1055 -11.30 6.60 23.85
N GLU A 1056 -11.39 6.89 25.14
CA GLU A 1056 -11.97 8.15 25.64
C GLU A 1056 -11.16 9.36 25.13
N TRP A 1057 -9.84 9.25 25.09
CA TRP A 1057 -8.97 10.27 24.51
C TRP A 1057 -9.22 10.44 23.01
N GLN A 1058 -9.22 9.35 22.23
CA GLN A 1058 -9.50 9.41 20.78
C GLN A 1058 -10.87 10.03 20.47
N ARG A 1059 -11.90 9.68 21.26
CA ARG A 1059 -13.26 10.19 21.12
C ARG A 1059 -13.35 11.69 21.40
N ARG A 1060 -12.50 12.24 22.27
CA ARG A 1060 -12.46 13.68 22.60
C ARG A 1060 -11.59 14.48 21.64
N ASP A 1061 -10.48 13.91 21.21
CA ASP A 1061 -9.48 14.56 20.35
C ASP A 1061 -9.94 14.59 18.89
N LEU A 1062 -10.68 13.57 18.44
CA LEU A 1062 -11.15 13.40 17.05
C LEU A 1062 -10.02 13.48 16.00
N SER A 1063 -8.78 13.19 16.42
CA SER A 1063 -7.61 13.22 15.54
C SER A 1063 -7.69 12.17 14.43
N ASP A 1064 -7.08 12.52 13.30
CA ASP A 1064 -6.86 11.60 12.17
C ASP A 1064 -5.88 10.47 12.51
N SER A 1065 -5.03 10.69 13.54
CA SER A 1065 -4.11 9.67 14.04
C SER A 1065 -4.78 8.81 15.10
N ILE A 1066 -4.31 7.57 15.23
CA ILE A 1066 -4.78 6.62 16.25
C ILE A 1066 -3.58 5.88 16.84
N GLY A 1067 -3.61 5.64 18.15
CA GLY A 1067 -2.59 4.85 18.83
C GLY A 1067 -2.55 3.40 18.32
N THR A 1068 -1.35 2.84 18.16
CA THR A 1068 -1.13 1.52 17.53
C THR A 1068 -1.94 0.40 18.19
N HIS A 1069 -1.97 0.34 19.52
CA HIS A 1069 -2.68 -0.71 20.28
C HIS A 1069 -4.20 -0.61 20.10
N LEU A 1070 -4.77 0.60 20.23
CA LEU A 1070 -6.18 0.85 19.98
C LEU A 1070 -6.57 0.52 18.52
N ALA A 1071 -5.74 0.91 17.56
CA ALA A 1071 -5.98 0.66 16.13
C ALA A 1071 -6.04 -0.84 15.81
N ARG A 1072 -5.11 -1.64 16.37
CA ARG A 1072 -5.09 -3.11 16.18
C ARG A 1072 -6.35 -3.76 16.76
N ALA A 1073 -6.73 -3.40 17.98
CA ALA A 1073 -7.91 -3.96 18.64
C ALA A 1073 -9.20 -3.59 17.90
N LEU A 1074 -9.35 -2.31 17.54
CA LEU A 1074 -10.53 -1.81 16.85
C LEU A 1074 -10.67 -2.38 15.44
N ALA A 1075 -9.57 -2.49 14.69
CA ALA A 1075 -9.59 -3.07 13.35
C ALA A 1075 -10.20 -4.48 13.37
N VAL A 1076 -9.74 -5.36 14.26
CA VAL A 1076 -10.23 -6.75 14.35
C VAL A 1076 -11.69 -6.81 14.82
N LEU A 1077 -12.10 -5.93 15.75
CA LEU A 1077 -13.51 -5.78 16.17
C LEU A 1077 -14.44 -5.32 15.04
N LEU A 1078 -13.89 -4.73 13.97
CA LEU A 1078 -14.58 -4.38 12.72
C LEU A 1078 -14.21 -5.28 11.54
N PHE A 1079 -13.62 -6.45 11.82
CA PHE A 1079 -13.22 -7.43 10.82
C PHE A 1079 -12.17 -6.96 9.79
N ASN A 1080 -11.23 -6.14 10.25
CA ASN A 1080 -10.11 -5.63 9.47
C ASN A 1080 -8.77 -6.11 10.01
N ASP A 1081 -7.80 -6.29 9.10
CA ASP A 1081 -6.39 -6.39 9.44
C ASP A 1081 -5.76 -4.99 9.50
N TYR A 1082 -4.78 -4.82 10.40
CA TYR A 1082 -4.02 -3.58 10.58
C TYR A 1082 -2.51 -3.88 10.52
N SER A 1083 -1.81 -3.25 9.58
CA SER A 1083 -0.35 -3.33 9.46
C SER A 1083 0.26 -1.94 9.68
N TYR A 1084 1.09 -1.81 10.70
CA TYR A 1084 1.62 -0.52 11.19
C TYR A 1084 2.51 0.23 10.18
N VAL A 1085 3.11 -0.45 9.20
CA VAL A 1085 4.26 0.11 8.49
C VAL A 1085 4.00 0.46 7.01
N PHE A 1086 3.12 -0.24 6.28
CA PHE A 1086 3.08 -0.08 4.81
C PHE A 1086 1.72 -0.24 4.10
N SER A 1087 0.58 -0.37 4.79
CA SER A 1087 -0.71 -0.53 4.12
C SER A 1087 -1.92 -0.02 4.92
N PRO A 1088 -2.94 0.55 4.24
CA PRO A 1088 -4.21 0.87 4.89
C PRO A 1088 -4.88 -0.40 5.42
N SER A 1089 -5.70 -0.27 6.46
CA SER A 1089 -6.48 -1.38 6.99
C SER A 1089 -7.38 -1.96 5.89
N LYS A 1090 -7.56 -3.28 5.90
CA LYS A 1090 -8.40 -3.99 4.92
C LYS A 1090 -9.31 -4.97 5.63
N CYS A 1091 -10.55 -5.06 5.18
CA CYS A 1091 -11.46 -6.10 5.67
C CYS A 1091 -10.94 -7.47 5.21
N TYR A 1092 -10.82 -8.42 6.14
CA TYR A 1092 -10.40 -9.79 5.82
C TYR A 1092 -11.59 -10.71 5.51
N LEU A 1093 -12.83 -10.23 5.67
CA LEU A 1093 -14.01 -10.99 5.24
C LEU A 1093 -14.18 -10.87 3.74
N LEU A 1094 -14.52 -12.01 3.12
CA LEU A 1094 -14.99 -12.10 1.75
C LEU A 1094 -16.52 -12.05 1.74
N GLU A 1095 -17.12 -11.92 0.55
CA GLU A 1095 -18.57 -11.84 0.37
C GLU A 1095 -19.36 -12.91 1.16
N ARG A 1096 -18.92 -14.17 1.16
CA ARG A 1096 -19.57 -15.26 1.93
C ARG A 1096 -19.55 -15.04 3.44
N GLY A 1097 -18.54 -14.34 3.96
CA GLY A 1097 -18.47 -13.98 5.38
C GLY A 1097 -19.50 -12.91 5.74
N VAL A 1098 -19.79 -11.98 4.82
CA VAL A 1098 -20.79 -10.92 5.00
C VAL A 1098 -22.20 -11.50 5.18
N ASP A 1099 -22.50 -12.63 4.55
CA ASP A 1099 -23.80 -13.31 4.72
C ASP A 1099 -24.05 -13.76 6.18
N ARG A 1100 -23.00 -13.92 6.99
CA ARG A 1100 -23.07 -14.24 8.44
C ARG A 1100 -22.91 -13.02 9.35
N LEU A 1101 -22.86 -11.81 8.79
CA LEU A 1101 -22.74 -10.56 9.53
C LEU A 1101 -24.01 -10.09 10.28
N PRO A 1102 -25.26 -10.39 9.88
CA PRO A 1102 -26.46 -9.80 10.50
C PRO A 1102 -26.51 -9.83 12.05
N PRO A 1103 -26.12 -10.92 12.74
CA PRO A 1103 -26.10 -10.95 14.21
C PRO A 1103 -25.14 -9.94 14.86
N PHE A 1104 -24.10 -9.50 14.14
CA PHE A 1104 -23.10 -8.54 14.62
C PHE A 1104 -23.47 -7.08 14.34
N LEU A 1105 -24.51 -6.78 13.56
CA LEU A 1105 -24.86 -5.40 13.22
C LEU A 1105 -25.18 -4.53 14.46
N PRO A 1106 -25.92 -5.01 15.49
CA PRO A 1106 -26.17 -4.21 16.69
C PRO A 1106 -24.90 -3.78 17.46
N PRO A 1107 -23.94 -4.67 17.82
CA PRO A 1107 -22.72 -4.22 18.49
C PRO A 1107 -21.82 -3.36 17.60
N LEU A 1108 -21.83 -3.57 16.28
CA LEU A 1108 -21.13 -2.66 15.35
C LEU A 1108 -21.76 -1.26 15.32
N GLN A 1109 -23.07 -1.16 15.47
CA GLN A 1109 -23.77 0.12 15.58
C GLN A 1109 -23.40 0.85 16.88
N GLU A 1110 -23.37 0.14 18.00
CA GLU A 1110 -22.94 0.68 19.31
C GLU A 1110 -21.51 1.26 19.22
N LEU A 1111 -20.59 0.55 18.56
CA LEU A 1111 -19.22 1.01 18.30
C LEU A 1111 -19.17 2.25 17.40
N ALA A 1112 -19.91 2.23 16.29
CA ALA A 1112 -19.91 3.32 15.31
C ALA A 1112 -20.50 4.62 15.86
N GLU A 1113 -21.56 4.52 16.68
CA GLU A 1113 -22.21 5.67 17.31
C GLU A 1113 -21.33 6.29 18.40
N SER A 1114 -20.61 5.46 19.17
CA SER A 1114 -19.77 5.91 20.29
C SER A 1114 -18.37 6.39 19.87
N GLY A 1115 -17.88 5.97 18.70
CA GLY A 1115 -16.56 6.35 18.17
C GLY A 1115 -16.64 7.17 16.89
N PRO A 1116 -17.05 8.46 16.93
CA PRO A 1116 -17.21 9.27 15.74
C PRO A 1116 -15.88 9.86 15.24
N PHE A 1117 -14.83 9.03 15.10
CA PHE A 1117 -13.51 9.44 14.63
C PHE A 1117 -13.11 8.70 13.34
N LEU A 1118 -12.11 9.23 12.62
CA LEU A 1118 -11.78 8.79 11.26
C LEU A 1118 -11.48 7.30 11.11
N PHE A 1119 -10.68 6.72 12.01
CA PHE A 1119 -10.28 5.32 11.90
C PHE A 1119 -11.47 4.35 12.07
N MET A 1120 -12.43 4.67 12.95
CA MET A 1120 -13.69 3.93 13.10
C MET A 1120 -14.49 3.97 11.78
N ALA A 1121 -14.69 5.17 11.23
CA ALA A 1121 -15.44 5.34 9.99
C ALA A 1121 -14.78 4.57 8.83
N THR A 1122 -13.46 4.63 8.73
CA THR A 1122 -12.68 3.94 7.70
C THR A 1122 -12.82 2.42 7.79
N THR A 1123 -12.63 1.84 8.98
CA THR A 1123 -12.69 0.39 9.19
C THR A 1123 -14.10 -0.18 9.07
N LEU A 1124 -15.12 0.57 9.52
CA LEU A 1124 -16.53 0.21 9.29
C LEU A 1124 -16.86 0.21 7.79
N LEU A 1125 -16.47 1.25 7.06
CA LEU A 1125 -16.73 1.33 5.62
C LEU A 1125 -16.00 0.24 4.85
N ASN A 1126 -14.76 -0.11 5.24
CA ASN A 1126 -14.04 -1.24 4.64
C ASN A 1126 -14.84 -2.55 4.71
N LEU A 1127 -15.60 -2.76 5.79
CA LEU A 1127 -16.47 -3.93 5.97
C LEU A 1127 -17.74 -3.83 5.13
N LEU A 1128 -18.44 -2.69 5.19
CA LEU A 1128 -19.72 -2.51 4.51
C LEU A 1128 -19.59 -2.50 2.99
N GLU A 1129 -18.45 -2.07 2.46
CA GLU A 1129 -18.14 -2.03 1.03
C GLU A 1129 -17.83 -3.40 0.43
N VAL A 1130 -17.52 -4.43 1.23
CA VAL A 1130 -17.23 -5.79 0.71
C VAL A 1130 -18.43 -6.34 -0.06
N SER A 1131 -19.62 -6.24 0.52
CA SER A 1131 -20.86 -6.67 -0.13
C SER A 1131 -22.06 -5.98 0.55
N PRO A 1132 -22.49 -4.80 0.07
CA PRO A 1132 -23.63 -4.07 0.65
C PRO A 1132 -24.92 -4.91 0.69
N ARG A 1133 -25.72 -4.76 1.76
CA ARG A 1133 -26.99 -5.46 1.99
C ARG A 1133 -28.02 -4.51 2.59
N PRO A 1134 -29.34 -4.74 2.35
CA PRO A 1134 -30.41 -3.95 2.97
C PRO A 1134 -30.33 -3.91 4.50
N ALA A 1135 -29.88 -5.00 5.12
CA ALA A 1135 -29.69 -5.09 6.57
C ALA A 1135 -28.67 -4.07 7.13
N HIS A 1136 -27.76 -3.56 6.30
CA HIS A 1136 -26.74 -2.60 6.73
C HIS A 1136 -27.29 -1.16 6.89
N LEU A 1137 -28.44 -0.84 6.28
CA LEU A 1137 -28.96 0.54 6.23
C LEU A 1137 -29.15 1.19 7.61
N PRO A 1138 -29.75 0.54 8.63
CA PRO A 1138 -29.91 1.15 9.94
C PRO A 1138 -28.57 1.54 10.58
N LEU A 1139 -27.57 0.65 10.50
CA LEU A 1139 -26.20 0.89 10.96
C LEU A 1139 -25.55 2.06 10.21
N THR A 1140 -25.66 2.08 8.88
CA THR A 1140 -25.10 3.16 8.05
C THR A 1140 -25.73 4.52 8.38
N CYS A 1141 -27.06 4.58 8.57
CA CYS A 1141 -27.77 5.81 8.91
C CYS A 1141 -27.40 6.31 10.32
N ALA A 1142 -27.36 5.40 11.30
CA ALA A 1142 -26.97 5.69 12.68
C ALA A 1142 -25.53 6.24 12.76
N ALA A 1143 -24.58 5.56 12.12
CA ALA A 1143 -23.19 5.98 12.04
C ALA A 1143 -23.06 7.37 11.38
N SER A 1144 -23.73 7.58 10.24
CA SER A 1144 -23.71 8.84 9.50
C SER A 1144 -24.22 10.01 10.34
N LYS A 1145 -25.29 9.81 11.12
CA LYS A 1145 -25.82 10.82 12.04
C LYS A 1145 -24.84 11.16 13.16
N SER A 1146 -24.23 10.15 13.79
CA SER A 1146 -23.24 10.36 14.85
C SER A 1146 -22.03 11.13 14.32
N TRP A 1147 -21.51 10.72 13.16
CA TRP A 1147 -20.38 11.39 12.52
C TRP A 1147 -20.72 12.81 12.10
N LEU A 1148 -21.92 13.08 11.59
CA LEU A 1148 -22.37 14.45 11.29
C LEU A 1148 -22.52 15.32 12.55
N ALA A 1149 -22.83 14.74 13.71
CA ALA A 1149 -22.87 15.48 14.96
C ALA A 1149 -21.47 15.89 15.45
N ALA A 1150 -20.46 15.03 15.25
CA ALA A 1150 -19.07 15.32 15.61
C ALA A 1150 -18.33 16.17 14.56
N HIS A 1151 -18.60 15.94 13.27
CA HIS A 1151 -17.90 16.53 12.11
C HIS A 1151 -18.86 17.36 11.23
N ALA A 1152 -19.64 18.26 11.83
CA ALA A 1152 -20.73 18.96 11.14
C ALA A 1152 -20.27 19.85 9.96
N ASP A 1153 -19.12 20.50 10.07
CA ASP A 1153 -18.57 21.44 9.06
C ASP A 1153 -17.17 21.00 8.55
N ASP A 1154 -16.76 19.76 8.83
CA ASP A 1154 -15.42 19.24 8.55
C ASP A 1154 -15.31 18.63 7.14
N SER A 1155 -14.97 19.48 6.18
CA SER A 1155 -14.79 19.07 4.78
C SER A 1155 -13.65 18.06 4.59
N GLU A 1156 -12.64 18.04 5.47
CA GLU A 1156 -11.53 17.09 5.34
C GLU A 1156 -12.00 15.67 5.64
N PHE A 1157 -12.75 15.48 6.73
CA PHE A 1157 -13.34 14.18 7.07
C PHE A 1157 -14.25 13.66 5.95
N TRP A 1158 -15.13 14.50 5.40
CA TRP A 1158 -16.13 14.06 4.42
C TRP A 1158 -15.59 13.91 3.00
N ILE A 1159 -14.74 14.83 2.54
CA ILE A 1159 -14.23 14.89 1.17
C ILE A 1159 -12.78 14.41 1.11
N GLY A 1160 -11.87 15.01 1.89
CA GLY A 1160 -10.43 14.68 1.85
C GLY A 1160 -10.15 13.21 2.20
N ARG A 1161 -10.83 12.68 3.21
CA ARG A 1161 -10.79 11.26 3.61
C ARG A 1161 -11.84 10.38 2.92
N ALA A 1162 -12.59 10.95 1.97
CA ALA A 1162 -13.61 10.31 1.15
C ALA A 1162 -14.76 9.61 1.90
N ILE A 1163 -14.98 9.90 3.19
CA ILE A 1163 -16.03 9.23 3.99
C ILE A 1163 -17.41 9.46 3.38
N GLY A 1164 -17.73 10.68 2.94
CA GLY A 1164 -19.06 11.01 2.38
C GLY A 1164 -19.35 10.22 1.11
N ARG A 1165 -18.39 10.16 0.18
CA ARG A 1165 -18.48 9.36 -1.05
C ARG A 1165 -18.69 7.89 -0.77
N ARG A 1166 -17.90 7.34 0.16
CA ARG A 1166 -17.93 5.91 0.53
C ARG A 1166 -19.29 5.52 1.12
N VAL A 1167 -19.82 6.33 2.03
CA VAL A 1167 -21.18 6.10 2.56
C VAL A 1167 -22.23 6.16 1.45
N CYS A 1168 -22.19 7.17 0.57
CA CYS A 1168 -23.11 7.27 -0.56
C CYS A 1168 -23.05 6.02 -1.46
N SER A 1169 -21.85 5.47 -1.69
CA SER A 1169 -21.64 4.27 -2.50
C SER A 1169 -22.29 3.03 -1.87
N VAL A 1170 -22.21 2.87 -0.55
CA VAL A 1170 -22.89 1.77 0.18
C VAL A 1170 -24.41 1.90 0.08
N ILE A 1171 -24.95 3.12 0.22
CA ILE A 1171 -26.39 3.37 0.12
C ILE A 1171 -26.88 3.14 -1.32
N GLU A 1172 -26.16 3.61 -2.34
CA GLU A 1172 -26.48 3.44 -3.76
C GLU A 1172 -26.46 1.96 -4.19
N ALA A 1173 -25.46 1.20 -3.74
CA ALA A 1173 -25.41 -0.24 -3.96
C ALA A 1173 -26.61 -0.94 -3.31
N THR A 1174 -27.02 -0.50 -2.13
CA THR A 1174 -28.19 -1.05 -1.44
C THR A 1174 -29.51 -0.66 -2.11
N LEU A 1175 -29.60 0.56 -2.64
CA LEU A 1175 -30.73 1.05 -3.44
C LEU A 1175 -30.95 0.17 -4.67
N THR A 1176 -29.87 -0.19 -5.35
CA THR A 1176 -29.90 -1.07 -6.54
C THR A 1176 -30.41 -2.47 -6.19
N LEU A 1177 -30.06 -2.99 -5.01
CA LEU A 1177 -30.46 -4.33 -4.56
C LEU A 1177 -31.90 -4.38 -4.01
N ALA A 1178 -32.35 -3.33 -3.32
CA ALA A 1178 -33.68 -3.30 -2.68
C ALA A 1178 -34.32 -1.90 -2.74
N PRO A 1179 -34.86 -1.48 -3.90
CA PRO A 1179 -35.47 -0.15 -4.07
C PRO A 1179 -36.62 0.14 -3.09
N ASN A 1180 -37.43 -0.88 -2.76
CA ASN A 1180 -38.58 -0.75 -1.86
C ASN A 1180 -38.21 -0.30 -0.44
N SER A 1181 -36.97 -0.56 0.01
CA SER A 1181 -36.47 -0.10 1.31
C SER A 1181 -36.33 1.43 1.39
N PHE A 1182 -36.45 2.13 0.26
CA PHE A 1182 -36.28 3.58 0.14
C PHE A 1182 -37.57 4.30 -0.27
N ALA A 1183 -38.71 3.62 -0.24
CA ALA A 1183 -40.00 4.21 -0.55
C ALA A 1183 -40.34 5.38 0.43
N PRO A 1184 -41.14 6.38 0.01
CA PRO A 1184 -41.39 7.59 0.81
C PRO A 1184 -42.03 7.34 2.18
N ASP A 1185 -42.74 6.21 2.35
CA ASP A 1185 -43.40 5.79 3.58
C ASP A 1185 -42.44 5.10 4.58
N GLN A 1186 -41.21 4.76 4.15
CA GLN A 1186 -40.23 4.12 5.01
C GLN A 1186 -39.59 5.12 5.99
N PRO A 1187 -39.51 4.81 7.30
CA PRO A 1187 -39.00 5.74 8.31
C PRO A 1187 -37.53 6.13 8.07
N GLY A 1188 -36.73 5.23 7.49
CA GLY A 1188 -35.33 5.51 7.15
C GLY A 1188 -35.12 6.51 6.01
N ARG A 1189 -36.15 6.73 5.16
CA ARG A 1189 -36.02 7.62 3.99
C ARG A 1189 -35.78 9.07 4.38
N ARG A 1190 -36.53 9.58 5.36
CA ARG A 1190 -36.37 10.96 5.86
C ARG A 1190 -34.98 11.20 6.43
N GLU A 1191 -34.45 10.22 7.15
CA GLU A 1191 -33.12 10.30 7.75
C GLU A 1191 -32.02 10.40 6.70
N ILE A 1192 -32.16 9.61 5.62
CA ILE A 1192 -31.24 9.66 4.47
C ILE A 1192 -31.33 11.02 3.79
N ASP A 1193 -32.53 11.52 3.50
CA ASP A 1193 -32.71 12.82 2.83
C ASP A 1193 -32.09 13.99 3.64
N ASP A 1194 -32.22 13.97 4.97
CA ASP A 1194 -31.61 14.98 5.86
C ASP A 1194 -30.07 14.90 5.87
N VAL A 1195 -29.52 13.68 5.87
CA VAL A 1195 -28.07 13.43 5.82
C VAL A 1195 -27.48 13.87 4.46
N LEU A 1196 -28.15 13.51 3.35
CA LEU A 1196 -27.73 13.90 2.00
C LEU A 1196 -27.73 15.41 1.82
N GLY A 1197 -28.75 16.12 2.30
CA GLY A 1197 -28.82 17.58 2.24
C GLY A 1197 -27.59 18.25 2.88
N LYS A 1198 -27.15 17.75 4.04
CA LYS A 1198 -25.95 18.24 4.74
C LYS A 1198 -24.66 17.91 3.98
N TRP A 1199 -24.51 16.70 3.46
CA TRP A 1199 -23.32 16.33 2.68
C TRP A 1199 -23.19 17.12 1.37
N ILE A 1200 -24.29 17.40 0.69
CA ILE A 1200 -24.28 18.23 -0.53
C ILE A 1200 -23.81 19.65 -0.19
N ARG A 1201 -24.28 20.21 0.95
CA ARG A 1201 -23.83 21.51 1.45
C ARG A 1201 -22.34 21.52 1.80
N LEU A 1202 -21.79 20.38 2.23
CA LEU A 1202 -20.37 20.19 2.49
C LEU A 1202 -19.53 20.01 1.23
N GLY A 1203 -20.14 19.70 0.08
CA GLY A 1203 -19.47 19.53 -1.21
C GLY A 1203 -19.36 18.09 -1.71
N VAL A 1204 -20.10 17.13 -1.12
CA VAL A 1204 -20.12 15.73 -1.56
C VAL A 1204 -21.03 15.59 -2.78
N ALA A 1205 -20.45 15.44 -3.98
CA ALA A 1205 -21.19 15.33 -5.24
C ALA A 1205 -22.03 14.05 -5.32
N GLU A 1206 -21.51 12.93 -4.80
CA GLU A 1206 -22.22 11.64 -4.75
C GLU A 1206 -23.53 11.73 -3.98
N ALA A 1207 -23.59 12.56 -2.95
CA ALA A 1207 -24.82 12.76 -2.18
C ALA A 1207 -25.91 13.40 -3.04
N HIS A 1208 -25.56 14.31 -3.96
CA HIS A 1208 -26.52 14.90 -4.89
C HIS A 1208 -27.00 13.90 -5.95
N ARG A 1209 -26.10 13.05 -6.46
CA ARG A 1209 -26.48 11.97 -7.38
C ARG A 1209 -27.45 11.00 -6.73
N LEU A 1210 -27.14 10.57 -5.51
CA LEU A 1210 -28.00 9.69 -4.73
C LEU A 1210 -29.35 10.37 -4.40
N GLU A 1211 -29.34 11.66 -4.04
CA GLU A 1211 -30.57 12.44 -3.85
C GLU A 1211 -31.43 12.44 -5.13
N LYS A 1212 -30.82 12.57 -6.32
CA LYS A 1212 -31.55 12.51 -7.61
C LYS A 1212 -32.11 11.11 -7.88
N ALA A 1213 -31.31 10.06 -7.72
CA ALA A 1213 -31.75 8.67 -7.93
C ALA A 1213 -32.91 8.29 -7.00
N LEU A 1214 -32.85 8.76 -5.75
CA LEU A 1214 -33.90 8.55 -4.77
C LEU A 1214 -35.21 9.29 -5.10
N ARG A 1215 -35.15 10.38 -5.87
CA ARG A 1215 -36.34 11.10 -6.38
C ARG A 1215 -36.99 10.38 -7.57
N GLU A 1216 -36.23 9.65 -8.38
CA GLU A 1216 -36.78 8.88 -9.52
C GLU A 1216 -37.64 7.67 -9.08
N ILE A 1217 -37.55 7.30 -7.80
CA ILE A 1217 -38.34 6.23 -7.17
C ILE A 1217 -39.62 6.80 -6.51
N GLN A 1218 -39.76 8.14 -6.45
CA GLN A 1218 -40.99 8.84 -6.01
C GLN A 1218 -41.97 8.96 -7.17
#